data_AF-A0A7C5AHP1-F1
#
_entry.id   AF-A0A7C5AHP1-F1
#
_cell.length_a   1.000
_cell.length_b   1.000
_cell.length_c   1.000
_cell.angle_alpha   90.00
_cell.angle_beta   90.00
_cell.angle_gamma   90.00
#
_symmetry.space_group_name_H-M   'P 1'
#
loop_
_entity.id
_entity.type
_entity.pdbx_description
1 polymer ?
#
loop_
_entity_poly.entity_id
_entity_poly.type
_entity_poly.pdbx_seq_one_letter_code
_entity_poly.pdbx_strand_id
1 'polypeptide(L)'
;MSTRRQDRMHGFAGAYHRSGPALLCAAIVVAMLPWIACAETFVWAAAAGGLASAKSNWRTNGLVPERLPGPSDSILFDGTGAGPVVWNGGQDTGDGTLTDTVGSWTQTSAFGGEVLFSNLTFSSFSTVFTNFTIQGVCALSNGVWTHVSHPQGEVWTRRYLLRVSVGGLLEIGPAAAIRADGKGWWSDWNTSRLDPDQVGALGGTSGWTFRNSPPRAWKTAGSVKAPVEPGRGGTWGGGNWVPGGGTVWITAGGTASVDGVISACGVNMNNSDGSGGTIYLTARWLCGTGTLDASAAANSWGGGGRIAVVVTEGTSFGSVSCRAYGGPTTWGPGGPGTVYLEHAGHGSGHGILVIDNNNRLHSSFDGANIPPYFGYGACLMPMAGYGGPVNLDDFSEIIVTNRGILGIAADTTVNLGSPKIKVYGRDASFIAIRGTNNITFPSNWTISGFTLLLDTNVEAAGNWTVASDGRISQSVSKHWTTAGTNTGYPYMPPLTLILDGNLTVESGGEITVDGAGYASSCGLGAGVNRDRAGSHGGQGGDNDGLPEYAYTYGSILRPVTPGSGGYWEMQNDSPGGGRMRLTVTGRTRVDGLISARAPARSRPGGAGGSLWLTTGTLEGTGAIDAGCAMDVSPGGGGGRVAVYLTDSDSFGSVAISARGGNPASGYDGAAGTVYLQRKSDGEGGGEIVVNNAGRTPSTNMVTHLPPAFGPCTDDLSNARVRLESNAVVALTSDCTIRDISIDSTSLLWLRGHTLRVRSAKHPLAGMVWEDGGKIVWTMSGTVVMVR
;
A
#
# COMPACT_ATOMS: atom_id res chain seq x y z
N MET A 1 -13.71 84.44 -0.76
CA MET A 1 -14.36 83.21 -1.27
C MET A 1 -14.36 82.21 -0.14
N SER A 2 -15.31 82.33 0.79
CA SER A 2 -16.69 81.80 0.75
C SER A 2 -16.74 80.30 1.03
N THR A 3 -17.39 79.77 2.07
CA THR A 3 -18.14 80.30 3.23
C THR A 3 -18.39 79.05 4.09
N ARG A 4 -17.83 78.96 5.30
CA ARG A 4 -18.47 79.22 6.62
C ARG A 4 -19.44 78.11 7.07
N ARG A 5 -19.11 77.37 8.17
CA ARG A 5 -19.39 77.67 9.62
C ARG A 5 -20.88 77.39 9.93
N GLN A 6 -21.36 76.92 11.10
CA GLN A 6 -20.92 76.95 12.50
C GLN A 6 -21.99 76.17 13.32
N ASP A 7 -21.61 75.43 14.36
CA ASP A 7 -21.85 75.70 15.81
C ASP A 7 -23.19 75.26 16.47
N ARG A 8 -22.99 74.53 17.58
CA ARG A 8 -23.50 74.72 18.96
C ARG A 8 -24.97 74.53 19.35
N MET A 9 -25.11 73.60 20.33
CA MET A 9 -25.68 73.73 21.69
C MET A 9 -26.57 74.93 22.03
N HIS A 10 -27.68 74.64 22.71
CA HIS A 10 -28.24 75.20 23.97
C HIS A 10 -29.70 74.67 24.04
N GLY A 11 -30.34 74.26 25.14
CA GLY A 11 -30.17 74.50 26.57
C GLY A 11 -31.58 74.73 27.16
N PHE A 12 -31.80 74.27 28.41
CA PHE A 12 -32.91 74.60 29.33
C PHE A 12 -34.31 73.97 29.08
N ALA A 13 -35.17 73.73 30.06
CA ALA A 13 -35.14 73.38 31.50
C ALA A 13 -36.59 73.53 32.02
N GLY A 14 -37.05 72.61 32.89
CA GLY A 14 -38.17 72.79 33.84
C GLY A 14 -39.59 72.85 33.24
N ALA A 15 -40.69 72.58 33.96
CA ALA A 15 -40.97 71.91 35.22
C ALA A 15 -42.52 71.86 35.34
N TYR A 16 -43.04 70.79 35.97
CA TYR A 16 -44.30 70.62 36.74
C TYR A 16 -45.26 71.84 36.86
N HIS A 17 -46.60 71.77 36.77
CA HIS A 17 -47.54 70.90 37.51
C HIS A 17 -49.04 71.20 37.14
N ARG A 18 -49.92 70.19 37.25
CA ARG A 18 -51.41 70.20 37.52
C ARG A 18 -52.33 70.72 36.39
N SER A 19 -53.50 70.15 36.08
CA SER A 19 -54.49 69.26 36.75
C SER A 19 -55.51 68.75 35.70
N GLY A 20 -56.07 67.53 35.84
CA GLY A 20 -56.97 66.84 34.88
C GLY A 20 -58.43 67.39 34.78
N PRO A 21 -59.46 66.61 34.33
CA PRO A 21 -59.50 65.23 33.81
C PRO A 21 -60.25 65.08 32.45
N ALA A 22 -60.04 63.97 31.73
CA ALA A 22 -61.05 63.39 30.83
C ALA A 22 -60.74 61.91 30.60
N LEU A 23 -61.72 61.06 30.92
CA LEU A 23 -61.72 59.63 30.63
C LEU A 23 -61.66 59.39 29.12
N LEU A 24 -60.78 58.49 28.67
CA LEU A 24 -61.12 57.50 27.64
C LEU A 24 -60.13 56.33 27.71
N CYS A 25 -60.67 55.12 27.81
CA CYS A 25 -59.94 53.85 27.84
C CYS A 25 -59.07 53.64 26.60
N ALA A 26 -57.79 53.28 26.77
CA ALA A 26 -57.05 52.49 25.77
C ALA A 26 -55.88 51.73 26.44
N ALA A 27 -55.95 50.42 26.25
CA ALA A 27 -54.97 49.35 26.46
C ALA A 27 -53.55 49.69 26.93
N ILE A 28 -53.15 48.95 27.96
CA ILE A 28 -51.78 48.71 28.42
C ILE A 28 -50.92 48.22 27.24
N VAL A 29 -49.94 49.01 26.83
CA VAL A 29 -48.78 48.55 26.05
C VAL A 29 -47.66 48.28 27.06
N VAL A 30 -47.56 47.04 27.53
CA VAL A 30 -46.29 46.54 28.07
C VAL A 30 -45.39 46.31 26.87
N ALA A 31 -44.45 47.22 26.66
CA ALA A 31 -43.43 47.09 25.63
C ALA A 31 -42.60 45.83 25.89
N MET A 32 -42.55 44.98 24.87
CA MET A 32 -41.71 43.79 24.77
C MET A 32 -40.23 44.17 24.88
N LEU A 33 -39.67 44.05 26.08
CA LEU A 33 -38.25 43.74 26.23
C LEU A 33 -38.07 42.27 25.83
N PRO A 34 -37.09 41.89 24.99
CA PRO A 34 -36.79 40.49 24.79
C PRO A 34 -36.43 39.92 26.16
N TRP A 35 -37.24 39.00 26.67
CA TRP A 35 -36.88 38.18 27.81
C TRP A 35 -35.52 37.56 27.49
N ILE A 36 -34.48 37.98 28.20
CA ILE A 36 -33.28 37.16 28.36
C ILE A 36 -33.80 35.95 29.14
N ALA A 37 -34.13 34.87 28.44
CA ALA A 37 -34.50 33.63 29.08
C ALA A 37 -33.36 33.24 30.03
N CYS A 38 -33.65 33.09 31.31
CA CYS A 38 -32.68 32.60 32.28
C CYS A 38 -32.23 31.20 31.87
N ALA A 39 -30.93 30.92 32.04
CA ALA A 39 -30.37 29.59 31.79
C ALA A 39 -31.09 28.56 32.67
N GLU A 40 -31.60 27.51 32.04
CA GLU A 40 -32.31 26.41 32.73
C GLU A 40 -31.60 25.08 32.52
N THR A 41 -31.87 24.11 33.41
CA THR A 41 -31.43 22.72 33.24
C THR A 41 -32.58 21.88 32.71
N PHE A 42 -32.42 21.39 31.49
CA PHE A 42 -33.36 20.49 30.81
C PHE A 42 -32.95 19.04 31.07
N VAL A 43 -33.79 18.32 31.82
CA VAL A 43 -33.60 16.91 32.16
C VAL A 43 -34.39 16.03 31.20
N TRP A 44 -33.75 15.03 30.60
CA TRP A 44 -34.43 14.07 29.73
C TRP A 44 -35.30 13.10 30.52
N ALA A 45 -36.57 12.98 30.15
CA ALA A 45 -37.56 12.20 30.91
C ALA A 45 -38.32 11.16 30.06
N ALA A 46 -37.93 10.92 28.80
CA ALA A 46 -38.63 9.95 27.96
C ALA A 46 -38.25 8.50 28.34
N ALA A 47 -39.26 7.66 28.58
CA ALA A 47 -39.06 6.26 28.95
C ALA A 47 -38.85 5.33 27.73
N ALA A 48 -39.54 5.58 26.61
CA ALA A 48 -39.47 4.76 25.39
C ALA A 48 -38.61 5.38 24.27
N GLY A 49 -37.94 6.49 24.57
CA GLY A 49 -37.20 7.29 23.61
C GLY A 49 -38.09 8.26 22.81
N GLY A 50 -37.47 9.25 22.18
CA GLY A 50 -38.22 10.28 21.46
C GLY A 50 -37.36 11.38 20.84
N LEU A 51 -38.03 12.31 20.16
CA LEU A 51 -37.42 13.49 19.57
C LEU A 51 -37.07 14.52 20.66
N ALA A 52 -35.86 15.09 20.57
CA ALA A 52 -35.45 16.22 21.41
C ALA A 52 -36.26 17.48 21.12
N SER A 53 -36.84 17.61 19.93
CA SER A 53 -37.72 18.72 19.55
C SER A 53 -39.13 18.64 20.16
N ALA A 54 -39.47 17.59 20.92
CA ALA A 54 -40.75 17.45 21.60
C ALA A 54 -40.61 17.86 23.08
N LYS A 55 -41.21 19.01 23.46
CA LYS A 55 -41.11 19.57 24.82
C LYS A 55 -41.57 18.58 25.91
N SER A 56 -42.55 17.73 25.59
CA SER A 56 -43.08 16.71 26.49
C SER A 56 -42.04 15.68 26.98
N ASN A 57 -40.91 15.54 26.27
CA ASN A 57 -39.82 14.63 26.63
C ASN A 57 -38.82 15.25 27.63
N TRP A 58 -38.93 16.54 27.92
CA TRP A 58 -38.03 17.27 28.81
C TRP A 58 -38.70 17.64 30.12
N ARG A 59 -37.89 17.84 31.17
CA ARG A 59 -38.32 18.43 32.44
C ARG A 59 -37.39 19.55 32.86
N THR A 60 -37.97 20.62 33.37
CA THR A 60 -37.28 21.72 34.07
C THR A 60 -37.96 21.86 35.42
N ASN A 61 -37.22 21.72 36.53
CA ASN A 61 -37.80 21.70 37.88
C ASN A 61 -38.96 20.68 38.05
N GLY A 62 -38.87 19.53 37.36
CA GLY A 62 -39.86 18.45 37.43
C GLY A 62 -41.11 18.64 36.56
N LEU A 63 -41.24 19.76 35.84
CA LEU A 63 -42.39 20.07 34.97
C LEU A 63 -42.01 20.07 33.49
N VAL A 64 -42.99 19.91 32.59
CA VAL A 64 -42.78 20.08 31.15
C VAL A 64 -42.41 21.55 30.89
N PRO A 65 -41.29 21.85 30.20
CA PRO A 65 -40.84 23.22 29.98
C PRO A 65 -41.74 23.96 28.98
N GLU A 66 -41.78 25.29 29.10
CA GLU A 66 -42.56 26.16 28.19
C GLU A 66 -41.91 26.27 26.79
N ARG A 67 -40.58 26.08 26.71
CA ARG A 67 -39.76 26.19 25.50
C ARG A 67 -38.84 24.98 25.33
N LEU A 68 -38.18 24.90 24.17
CA LEU A 68 -37.12 23.93 23.92
C LEU A 68 -35.76 24.46 24.42
N PRO A 69 -34.77 23.57 24.65
CA PRO A 69 -33.42 23.96 25.03
C PRO A 69 -32.76 24.87 23.97
N GLY A 70 -31.98 25.84 24.45
CA GLY A 70 -31.27 26.82 23.64
C GLY A 70 -29.83 27.05 24.09
N PRO A 71 -29.14 28.05 23.50
CA PRO A 71 -27.70 28.25 23.63
C PRO A 71 -27.17 28.47 25.06
N SER A 72 -27.99 28.98 25.97
CA SER A 72 -27.60 29.25 27.36
C SER A 72 -27.87 28.08 28.32
N ASP A 73 -28.53 27.02 27.87
CA ASP A 73 -29.13 26.01 28.76
C ASP A 73 -28.26 24.78 29.00
N SER A 74 -28.46 24.14 30.13
CA SER A 74 -27.80 22.88 30.49
C SER A 74 -28.66 21.69 30.10
N ILE A 75 -28.09 20.73 29.39
CA ILE A 75 -28.73 19.45 29.09
C ILE A 75 -28.24 18.41 30.09
N LEU A 76 -29.18 17.72 30.76
CA LEU A 76 -28.88 16.70 31.76
C LEU A 76 -29.59 15.37 31.45
N PHE A 77 -28.81 14.30 31.42
CA PHE A 77 -29.27 12.92 31.39
C PHE A 77 -28.83 12.23 32.68
N ASP A 78 -29.71 12.24 33.68
CA ASP A 78 -29.48 11.71 35.02
C ASP A 78 -30.06 10.30 35.23
N GLY A 79 -30.60 9.68 34.17
CA GLY A 79 -31.25 8.38 34.21
C GLY A 79 -32.76 8.42 34.50
N THR A 80 -33.35 9.59 34.75
CA THR A 80 -34.82 9.71 34.87
C THR A 80 -35.55 9.31 33.60
N GLY A 81 -35.01 9.67 32.43
CA GLY A 81 -35.35 9.10 31.13
C GLY A 81 -34.26 8.16 30.64
N ALA A 82 -34.58 6.88 30.47
CA ALA A 82 -33.65 5.87 29.95
C ALA A 82 -33.79 5.62 28.44
N GLY A 83 -34.82 6.19 27.81
CA GLY A 83 -35.11 5.98 26.40
C GLY A 83 -34.13 6.70 25.45
N PRO A 84 -33.88 6.16 24.24
CA PRO A 84 -33.02 6.80 23.24
C PRO A 84 -33.46 8.22 22.86
N VAL A 85 -32.49 9.09 22.61
CA VAL A 85 -32.71 10.49 22.24
C VAL A 85 -32.43 10.66 20.75
N VAL A 86 -33.35 11.29 20.02
CA VAL A 86 -33.06 11.75 18.65
C VAL A 86 -32.91 13.27 18.69
N TRP A 87 -31.68 13.76 18.57
CA TRP A 87 -31.38 15.18 18.45
C TRP A 87 -31.61 15.65 17.02
N ASN A 88 -32.74 16.31 16.78
CA ASN A 88 -33.20 16.79 15.48
C ASN A 88 -33.28 18.33 15.45
N GLY A 89 -32.17 19.00 15.76
CA GLY A 89 -32.09 20.46 15.79
C GLY A 89 -32.31 21.13 14.42
N GLY A 90 -32.61 22.43 14.45
CA GLY A 90 -32.77 23.26 13.25
C GLY A 90 -34.12 23.15 12.53
N GLN A 91 -35.02 22.27 12.99
CA GLN A 91 -36.42 22.26 12.55
C GLN A 91 -37.33 22.97 13.56
N ASP A 92 -38.21 23.84 13.06
CA ASP A 92 -39.34 24.38 13.82
C ASP A 92 -40.47 23.34 13.83
N THR A 93 -40.85 22.88 15.03
CA THR A 93 -41.87 21.83 15.21
C THR A 93 -43.24 22.38 15.60
N GLY A 94 -43.41 23.71 15.63
CA GLY A 94 -44.61 24.37 16.17
C GLY A 94 -44.62 24.47 17.70
N ASP A 95 -43.74 23.73 18.38
CA ASP A 95 -43.46 23.83 19.82
C ASP A 95 -42.27 24.76 20.15
N GLY A 96 -41.63 25.31 19.11
CA GLY A 96 -40.39 26.08 19.12
C GLY A 96 -39.34 25.45 18.20
N THR A 97 -38.20 26.12 18.03
CA THR A 97 -37.04 25.58 17.30
C THR A 97 -36.01 25.03 18.29
N LEU A 98 -35.71 23.73 18.21
CA LEU A 98 -34.57 23.15 18.91
C LEU A 98 -33.29 23.63 18.22
N THR A 99 -32.40 24.30 18.96
CA THR A 99 -31.15 24.80 18.37
C THR A 99 -30.05 23.74 18.38
N ASP A 100 -29.09 23.86 17.45
CA ASP A 100 -27.85 23.06 17.47
C ASP A 100 -26.79 23.66 18.41
N THR A 101 -27.20 24.46 19.40
CA THR A 101 -26.30 25.08 20.38
C THR A 101 -26.90 25.00 21.78
N VAL A 102 -26.11 24.52 22.74
CA VAL A 102 -26.50 24.45 24.15
C VAL A 102 -25.39 25.00 25.05
N GLY A 103 -25.73 25.37 26.27
CA GLY A 103 -24.78 25.93 27.24
C GLY A 103 -23.84 24.87 27.82
N SER A 104 -24.37 23.71 28.21
CA SER A 104 -23.57 22.58 28.71
C SER A 104 -24.29 21.25 28.50
N TRP A 105 -23.54 20.15 28.57
CA TRP A 105 -24.07 18.80 28.40
C TRP A 105 -23.53 17.86 29.48
N THR A 106 -24.42 17.12 30.13
CA THR A 106 -24.03 16.13 31.15
C THR A 106 -24.83 14.83 30.99
N GLN A 107 -24.13 13.73 30.73
CA GLN A 107 -24.63 12.37 30.90
C GLN A 107 -24.00 11.76 32.13
N THR A 108 -24.82 11.47 33.13
CA THR A 108 -24.37 10.79 34.36
C THR A 108 -24.14 9.31 34.12
N SER A 109 -23.54 8.61 35.08
CA SER A 109 -23.35 7.16 35.02
C SER A 109 -24.67 6.38 34.91
N ALA A 110 -25.80 6.97 35.34
CA ALA A 110 -27.12 6.35 35.29
C ALA A 110 -27.75 6.35 33.88
N PHE A 111 -27.28 7.22 32.97
CA PHE A 111 -27.79 7.25 31.60
C PHE A 111 -27.02 6.30 30.68
N GLY A 112 -27.58 5.11 30.46
CA GLY A 112 -27.04 4.11 29.52
C GLY A 112 -27.61 4.18 28.10
N GLY A 113 -28.38 5.24 27.76
CA GLY A 113 -29.09 5.37 26.49
C GLY A 113 -28.21 5.83 25.32
N GLU A 114 -28.78 5.77 24.12
CA GLU A 114 -28.19 6.31 22.89
C GLU A 114 -28.73 7.72 22.59
N VAL A 115 -27.86 8.60 22.11
CA VAL A 115 -28.17 9.93 21.57
C VAL A 115 -27.79 9.93 20.08
N LEU A 116 -28.82 9.91 19.24
CA LEU A 116 -28.71 9.94 17.79
C LEU A 116 -28.84 11.38 17.27
N PHE A 117 -27.80 11.91 16.67
CA PHE A 117 -27.85 13.18 15.94
C PHE A 117 -28.33 12.95 14.50
N SER A 118 -29.52 13.43 14.15
CA SER A 118 -30.17 13.11 12.86
C SER A 118 -30.06 14.20 11.80
N ASN A 119 -29.71 15.42 12.19
CA ASN A 119 -29.65 16.60 11.33
C ASN A 119 -28.22 16.99 10.90
N LEU A 120 -27.19 16.40 11.52
CA LEU A 120 -25.79 16.74 11.27
C LEU A 120 -25.32 16.19 9.91
N THR A 121 -25.30 17.09 8.93
CA THR A 121 -25.06 16.74 7.53
C THR A 121 -24.24 17.78 6.79
N PHE A 122 -23.75 17.37 5.63
CA PHE A 122 -23.09 18.20 4.63
C PHE A 122 -23.72 17.90 3.27
N SER A 123 -24.03 18.92 2.47
CA SER A 123 -24.49 18.74 1.08
C SER A 123 -23.36 19.04 0.11
N SER A 124 -23.30 18.33 -1.02
CA SER A 124 -22.29 18.54 -2.08
C SER A 124 -22.30 19.95 -2.70
N PHE A 125 -23.28 20.79 -2.33
CA PHE A 125 -23.46 22.16 -2.82
C PHE A 125 -23.15 23.24 -1.75
N SER A 126 -22.72 22.85 -0.55
CA SER A 126 -22.41 23.75 0.56
C SER A 126 -21.00 23.47 1.11
N THR A 127 -20.25 24.50 1.50
CA THR A 127 -18.99 24.36 2.26
C THR A 127 -19.20 24.38 3.78
N VAL A 128 -20.46 24.52 4.23
CA VAL A 128 -20.83 24.66 5.64
C VAL A 128 -21.35 23.32 6.17
N PHE A 129 -20.67 22.77 7.17
CA PHE A 129 -21.14 21.61 7.92
C PHE A 129 -22.05 22.05 9.07
N THR A 130 -23.19 21.39 9.25
CA THR A 130 -23.98 21.54 10.48
C THR A 130 -23.13 21.09 11.66
N ASN A 131 -23.05 21.91 12.70
CA ASN A 131 -22.20 21.70 13.87
C ASN A 131 -23.05 21.77 15.13
N PHE A 132 -23.00 20.73 15.96
CA PHE A 132 -23.58 20.80 17.29
C PHE A 132 -22.58 21.50 18.23
N THR A 133 -23.01 22.57 18.87
CA THR A 133 -22.15 23.43 19.69
C THR A 133 -22.55 23.35 21.16
N ILE A 134 -21.60 23.02 22.03
CA ILE A 134 -21.73 23.13 23.48
C ILE A 134 -20.83 24.28 23.91
N GLN A 135 -21.40 25.36 24.43
CA GLN A 135 -20.63 26.56 24.76
C GLN A 135 -19.66 26.33 25.93
N GLY A 136 -20.08 25.54 26.92
CA GLY A 136 -19.32 25.22 28.13
C GLY A 136 -18.76 23.81 28.13
N VAL A 137 -19.04 23.08 29.21
CA VAL A 137 -18.53 21.73 29.47
C VAL A 137 -19.44 20.66 28.86
N CYS A 138 -18.82 19.62 28.32
CA CYS A 138 -19.48 18.37 27.93
C CYS A 138 -18.91 17.23 28.78
N ALA A 139 -19.74 16.58 29.59
CA ALA A 139 -19.35 15.44 30.42
C ALA A 139 -20.20 14.21 30.09
N LEU A 140 -19.57 13.16 29.58
CA LEU A 140 -20.20 11.89 29.24
C LEU A 140 -19.67 10.80 30.16
N SER A 141 -20.37 10.47 31.25
CA SER A 141 -19.97 9.39 32.16
C SER A 141 -20.37 8.01 31.66
N ASN A 142 -21.48 7.91 30.91
CA ASN A 142 -22.04 6.69 30.33
C ASN A 142 -22.90 7.07 29.09
N GLY A 143 -23.38 6.07 28.36
CA GLY A 143 -24.24 6.25 27.17
C GLY A 143 -23.45 6.41 25.88
N VAL A 144 -24.17 6.49 24.77
CA VAL A 144 -23.57 6.48 23.42
C VAL A 144 -24.04 7.67 22.61
N TRP A 145 -23.12 8.40 21.99
CA TRP A 145 -23.45 9.35 20.91
C TRP A 145 -23.22 8.70 19.55
N THR A 146 -24.13 8.94 18.60
CA THR A 146 -23.99 8.45 17.23
C THR A 146 -24.64 9.39 16.22
N HIS A 147 -24.38 9.18 14.93
CA HIS A 147 -25.08 9.86 13.84
C HIS A 147 -25.86 8.86 12.99
N VAL A 148 -26.81 9.36 12.20
CA VAL A 148 -27.59 8.55 11.26
C VAL A 148 -26.70 7.86 10.23
N SER A 149 -27.04 6.62 9.87
CA SER A 149 -26.32 5.87 8.82
C SER A 149 -26.54 6.53 7.46
N HIS A 150 -25.53 6.45 6.58
CA HIS A 150 -25.77 6.78 5.18
C HIS A 150 -26.82 5.82 4.59
N PRO A 151 -27.80 6.32 3.83
CA PRO A 151 -28.85 5.51 3.21
C PRO A 151 -28.27 4.62 2.10
N GLN A 152 -28.86 3.44 1.92
CA GLN A 152 -28.50 2.52 0.85
C GLN A 152 -29.17 2.95 -0.47
N GLY A 153 -28.40 3.07 -1.55
CA GLY A 153 -28.93 3.32 -2.90
C GLY A 153 -29.32 4.77 -3.22
N GLU A 154 -29.05 5.74 -2.34
CA GLU A 154 -29.23 7.17 -2.65
C GLU A 154 -27.98 7.78 -3.31
N VAL A 155 -28.21 8.78 -4.17
CA VAL A 155 -27.14 9.54 -4.82
C VAL A 155 -26.33 10.29 -3.75
N TRP A 156 -24.99 10.26 -3.89
CA TRP A 156 -23.92 10.85 -3.07
C TRP A 156 -23.99 12.38 -2.77
N THR A 157 -25.19 12.92 -2.56
CA THR A 157 -25.48 14.35 -2.43
C THR A 157 -25.40 14.85 -0.98
N ARG A 158 -25.50 13.94 0.01
CA ARG A 158 -25.48 14.27 1.43
C ARG A 158 -24.57 13.33 2.23
N ARG A 159 -23.68 13.91 3.03
CA ARG A 159 -22.79 13.21 3.97
C ARG A 159 -23.30 13.37 5.38
N TYR A 160 -23.40 12.27 6.13
CA TYR A 160 -23.74 12.27 7.55
C TYR A 160 -22.47 12.17 8.38
N LEU A 161 -22.32 13.06 9.36
CA LEU A 161 -21.17 13.08 10.25
C LEU A 161 -21.57 13.57 11.63
N LEU A 162 -20.86 13.14 12.66
CA LEU A 162 -20.99 13.69 14.00
C LEU A 162 -19.97 14.82 14.18
N ARG A 163 -20.38 16.06 13.89
CA ARG A 163 -19.56 17.27 14.10
C ARG A 163 -19.96 17.98 15.38
N VAL A 164 -19.07 18.02 16.37
CA VAL A 164 -19.32 18.64 17.68
C VAL A 164 -18.21 19.60 18.06
N SER A 165 -18.59 20.80 18.52
CA SER A 165 -17.67 21.76 19.12
C SER A 165 -18.04 21.97 20.59
N VAL A 166 -17.08 21.79 21.49
CA VAL A 166 -17.20 22.04 22.93
C VAL A 166 -16.32 23.23 23.26
N GLY A 167 -16.86 24.30 23.82
CA GLY A 167 -16.09 25.51 24.13
C GLY A 167 -15.13 25.34 25.31
N GLY A 168 -15.45 24.44 26.24
CA GLY A 168 -14.64 24.12 27.41
C GLY A 168 -14.07 22.70 27.41
N LEU A 169 -14.21 22.04 28.56
CA LEU A 169 -13.77 20.67 28.81
C LEU A 169 -14.71 19.66 28.15
N LEU A 170 -14.12 18.67 27.47
CA LEU A 170 -14.80 17.48 26.99
C LEU A 170 -14.32 16.27 27.81
N GLU A 171 -15.22 15.62 28.54
CA GLU A 171 -14.95 14.38 29.27
C GLU A 171 -15.74 13.23 28.64
N ILE A 172 -15.04 12.16 28.28
CA ILE A 172 -15.62 10.89 27.85
C ILE A 172 -15.14 9.82 28.83
N GLY A 173 -15.97 9.51 29.82
CA GLY A 173 -15.70 8.53 30.85
C GLY A 173 -15.62 7.10 30.30
N PRO A 174 -15.12 6.14 31.10
CA PRO A 174 -14.79 4.79 30.66
C PRO A 174 -16.00 3.97 30.17
N ALA A 175 -17.22 4.31 30.59
CA ALA A 175 -18.46 3.66 30.13
C ALA A 175 -19.14 4.42 28.98
N ALA A 176 -18.66 5.62 28.62
CA ALA A 176 -19.23 6.41 27.54
C ALA A 176 -18.57 6.08 26.20
N ALA A 177 -19.33 6.24 25.12
CA ALA A 177 -18.82 6.10 23.78
C ALA A 177 -19.37 7.16 22.81
N ILE A 178 -18.52 7.56 21.86
CA ILE A 178 -18.94 8.24 20.64
C ILE A 178 -18.73 7.26 19.50
N ARG A 179 -19.81 6.68 18.95
CA ARG A 179 -19.75 5.52 18.06
C ARG A 179 -20.40 5.80 16.72
N ALA A 180 -19.60 5.76 15.66
CA ALA A 180 -19.99 5.85 14.26
C ALA A 180 -19.73 4.54 13.49
N ASP A 181 -19.63 3.41 14.19
CA ASP A 181 -19.37 2.11 13.57
C ASP A 181 -20.46 1.73 12.57
N GLY A 182 -20.08 1.33 11.35
CA GLY A 182 -21.03 0.94 10.31
C GLY A 182 -21.97 2.07 9.84
N LYS A 183 -21.62 3.34 10.09
CA LYS A 183 -22.42 4.50 9.67
C LYS A 183 -21.93 5.15 8.38
N GLY A 184 -20.90 4.59 7.76
CA GLY A 184 -20.32 5.06 6.51
C GLY A 184 -21.13 4.69 5.28
N TRP A 185 -20.51 4.80 4.12
CA TRP A 185 -21.14 4.56 2.84
C TRP A 185 -21.39 3.08 2.58
N TRP A 186 -22.48 2.78 1.88
CA TRP A 186 -22.76 1.45 1.34
C TRP A 186 -21.97 1.22 0.04
N SER A 187 -21.84 -0.05 -0.34
CA SER A 187 -21.34 -0.46 -1.64
C SER A 187 -22.46 -0.44 -2.68
N ASP A 188 -22.16 -0.06 -3.92
CA ASP A 188 -23.12 -0.05 -5.03
C ASP A 188 -22.58 -0.93 -6.18
N TRP A 189 -23.36 -1.91 -6.69
CA TRP A 189 -22.93 -2.72 -7.86
C TRP A 189 -23.04 -1.98 -9.19
N ASN A 190 -23.84 -0.92 -9.27
CA ASN A 190 -24.44 -0.49 -10.53
C ASN A 190 -24.11 0.95 -10.97
N THR A 191 -22.88 1.41 -10.78
CA THR A 191 -22.40 2.58 -11.52
C THR A 191 -21.08 2.30 -12.21
N SER A 192 -21.21 1.80 -13.43
CA SER A 192 -20.31 2.09 -14.55
C SER A 192 -20.26 3.59 -14.93
N ARG A 193 -20.82 4.49 -14.10
CA ARG A 193 -20.53 5.92 -14.11
C ARG A 193 -19.49 6.23 -13.05
N LEU A 194 -18.24 6.19 -13.52
CA LEU A 194 -17.18 7.07 -13.05
C LEU A 194 -17.78 8.44 -12.71
N ASP A 195 -17.70 8.84 -11.45
CA ASP A 195 -16.91 10.04 -11.26
C ASP A 195 -15.47 9.54 -11.09
N PRO A 196 -14.49 10.02 -11.87
CA PRO A 196 -13.06 9.76 -11.63
C PRO A 196 -12.60 10.16 -10.22
N ASP A 197 -13.52 10.74 -9.44
CA ASP A 197 -13.32 11.49 -8.22
C ASP A 197 -13.59 10.74 -6.91
N GLN A 198 -14.05 9.50 -6.97
CA GLN A 198 -14.50 8.79 -5.77
C GLN A 198 -13.92 7.40 -5.68
N VAL A 199 -12.99 7.27 -4.75
CA VAL A 199 -11.99 6.22 -4.81
C VAL A 199 -12.15 5.23 -3.66
N GLY A 200 -11.91 3.96 -3.97
CA GLY A 200 -12.00 2.84 -3.04
C GLY A 200 -10.93 2.95 -1.96
N ALA A 201 -11.35 2.64 -0.73
CA ALA A 201 -10.55 2.63 0.49
C ALA A 201 -10.06 3.99 1.02
N LEU A 202 -10.75 4.52 2.03
CA LEU A 202 -10.13 5.47 2.94
C LEU A 202 -9.31 4.67 3.95
N GLY A 203 -8.02 4.44 3.67
CA GLY A 203 -7.10 3.80 4.60
C GLY A 203 -6.87 2.28 4.43
N GLY A 204 -7.03 1.74 3.22
CA GLY A 204 -6.53 0.39 2.90
C GLY A 204 -7.45 -0.39 1.96
N THR A 205 -6.91 -0.99 0.90
CA THR A 205 -7.74 -1.74 -0.06
C THR A 205 -8.44 -2.94 0.56
N SER A 206 -9.64 -3.21 0.04
CA SER A 206 -10.27 -4.52 0.13
C SER A 206 -9.28 -5.59 -0.34
N GLY A 207 -8.94 -6.56 0.50
CA GLY A 207 -7.96 -7.59 0.15
C GLY A 207 -8.36 -8.53 -1.01
N TRP A 208 -9.55 -8.35 -1.60
CA TRP A 208 -9.92 -8.90 -2.92
C TRP A 208 -10.23 -7.75 -3.91
N THR A 209 -9.42 -7.64 -4.96
CA THR A 209 -9.85 -7.01 -6.21
C THR A 209 -9.74 -8.03 -7.33
N PHE A 210 -10.74 -8.03 -8.21
CA PHE A 210 -10.99 -9.01 -9.27
C PHE A 210 -9.75 -9.52 -10.00
N ARG A 211 -9.71 -10.86 -10.15
CA ARG A 211 -8.67 -11.68 -10.81
C ARG A 211 -8.25 -11.24 -12.22
N ASN A 212 -8.94 -10.28 -12.85
CA ASN A 212 -8.83 -9.95 -14.28
C ASN A 212 -8.71 -8.45 -14.62
N SER A 213 -8.49 -7.54 -13.66
CA SER A 213 -8.36 -6.10 -13.98
C SER A 213 -6.89 -5.68 -14.09
N PRO A 214 -6.49 -4.94 -15.16
CA PRO A 214 -5.16 -4.36 -15.24
C PRO A 214 -4.88 -3.43 -14.04
N PRO A 215 -3.60 -3.14 -13.73
CA PRO A 215 -3.22 -2.29 -12.60
C PRO A 215 -3.85 -0.91 -12.72
N ARG A 216 -5.03 -0.73 -12.13
CA ARG A 216 -5.63 0.59 -11.92
C ARG A 216 -5.14 1.05 -10.56
N ALA A 217 -4.40 2.15 -10.54
CA ALA A 217 -3.99 2.82 -9.31
C ALA A 217 -5.24 3.14 -8.49
N TRP A 218 -5.48 2.39 -7.42
CA TRP A 218 -6.56 2.69 -6.48
C TRP A 218 -6.09 3.89 -5.66
N LYS A 219 -6.68 5.05 -5.95
CA LYS A 219 -6.37 6.32 -5.27
C LYS A 219 -6.94 6.28 -3.85
N THR A 220 -6.17 6.62 -2.82
CA THR A 220 -6.72 6.88 -1.49
C THR A 220 -7.33 8.29 -1.51
N ALA A 221 -8.48 8.53 -0.87
CA ALA A 221 -9.08 9.86 -0.79
C ALA A 221 -8.95 10.46 0.62
N GLY A 222 -9.26 11.74 0.79
CA GLY A 222 -9.39 12.39 2.10
C GLY A 222 -8.06 12.80 2.76
N SER A 223 -8.08 13.95 3.44
CA SER A 223 -6.91 14.50 4.13
C SER A 223 -6.44 13.59 5.26
N VAL A 224 -5.12 13.43 5.38
CA VAL A 224 -4.46 12.76 6.52
C VAL A 224 -4.48 13.65 7.76
N LYS A 225 -4.40 14.98 7.58
CA LYS A 225 -4.30 15.96 8.67
C LYS A 225 -5.65 16.44 9.18
N ALA A 226 -6.68 16.38 8.33
CA ALA A 226 -8.05 16.80 8.64
C ALA A 226 -9.08 15.88 7.94
N PRO A 227 -9.14 14.58 8.30
CA PRO A 227 -10.02 13.61 7.67
C PRO A 227 -11.49 13.88 8.01
N VAL A 228 -12.35 13.86 6.99
CA VAL A 228 -13.81 14.05 7.16
C VAL A 228 -14.65 13.06 6.34
N GLU A 229 -13.99 12.15 5.64
CA GLU A 229 -14.64 11.24 4.70
C GLU A 229 -15.12 9.97 5.42
N PRO A 230 -16.38 9.51 5.23
CA PRO A 230 -16.84 8.26 5.81
C PRO A 230 -16.22 7.06 5.09
N GLY A 231 -15.94 5.98 5.81
CA GLY A 231 -15.50 4.70 5.28
C GLY A 231 -16.50 4.11 4.27
N ARG A 232 -16.00 3.24 3.39
CA ARG A 232 -16.80 2.59 2.34
C ARG A 232 -17.17 1.15 2.67
N GLY A 233 -18.33 0.76 2.15
CA GLY A 233 -18.91 -0.56 2.24
C GLY A 233 -18.31 -1.59 1.28
N GLY A 234 -18.59 -2.86 1.55
CA GLY A 234 -18.14 -4.00 0.75
C GLY A 234 -19.29 -4.91 0.32
N THR A 235 -19.06 -5.78 -0.66
CA THR A 235 -20.07 -6.70 -1.19
C THR A 235 -19.48 -8.05 -1.52
N TRP A 236 -20.20 -9.11 -1.17
CA TRP A 236 -19.90 -10.47 -1.59
C TRP A 236 -21.15 -11.17 -2.12
N GLY A 237 -21.07 -11.71 -3.34
CA GLY A 237 -22.11 -12.59 -3.88
C GLY A 237 -23.47 -11.95 -4.24
N GLY A 238 -23.52 -10.67 -4.64
CA GLY A 238 -24.69 -10.08 -5.31
C GLY A 238 -25.92 -9.78 -4.43
N GLY A 239 -25.83 -9.89 -3.10
CA GLY A 239 -26.99 -9.64 -2.22
C GLY A 239 -26.69 -9.14 -0.81
N ASN A 240 -25.47 -9.30 -0.30
CA ASN A 240 -25.09 -8.83 1.04
C ASN A 240 -24.26 -7.55 0.91
N TRP A 241 -24.82 -6.44 1.35
CA TRP A 241 -24.20 -5.12 1.31
C TRP A 241 -23.93 -4.69 2.75
N VAL A 242 -22.74 -4.18 3.03
CA VAL A 242 -22.41 -3.63 4.35
C VAL A 242 -21.87 -2.21 4.20
N PRO A 243 -22.18 -1.31 5.13
CA PRO A 243 -21.57 0.02 5.16
C PRO A 243 -20.14 -0.01 5.74
N GLY A 244 -19.34 1.00 5.40
CA GLY A 244 -18.08 1.30 6.10
C GLY A 244 -18.31 2.02 7.44
N GLY A 245 -17.23 2.41 8.12
CA GLY A 245 -17.29 3.26 9.31
C GLY A 245 -17.72 4.70 9.00
N GLY A 246 -18.36 5.39 9.93
CA GLY A 246 -18.84 6.76 9.77
C GLY A 246 -17.77 7.83 9.99
N THR A 247 -18.20 9.05 10.33
CA THR A 247 -17.31 10.20 10.55
C THR A 247 -17.58 10.82 11.91
N VAL A 248 -16.54 10.99 12.72
CA VAL A 248 -16.57 11.73 13.99
C VAL A 248 -15.60 12.90 13.89
N TRP A 249 -16.09 14.12 14.08
CA TRP A 249 -15.29 15.34 14.11
C TRP A 249 -15.58 16.15 15.38
N ILE A 250 -14.61 16.23 16.27
CA ILE A 250 -14.72 16.88 17.57
C ILE A 250 -13.70 17.99 17.70
N THR A 251 -14.15 19.15 18.17
CA THR A 251 -13.28 20.27 18.57
C THR A 251 -13.55 20.60 20.03
N ALA A 252 -12.55 20.46 20.90
CA ALA A 252 -12.59 20.89 22.29
C ALA A 252 -11.77 22.18 22.46
N GLY A 253 -12.42 23.25 22.91
CA GLY A 253 -11.79 24.54 23.22
C GLY A 253 -10.95 24.52 24.49
N GLY A 254 -11.02 23.45 25.29
CA GLY A 254 -10.16 23.17 26.44
C GLY A 254 -9.48 21.81 26.34
N THR A 255 -9.43 21.09 27.46
CA THR A 255 -8.93 19.71 27.52
C THR A 255 -9.97 18.73 26.97
N ALA A 256 -9.52 17.73 26.22
CA ALA A 256 -10.28 16.51 25.95
C ALA A 256 -9.74 15.40 26.85
N SER A 257 -10.55 14.91 27.81
CA SER A 257 -10.27 13.72 28.61
C SER A 257 -11.01 12.54 28.02
N VAL A 258 -10.29 11.59 27.42
CA VAL A 258 -10.87 10.43 26.74
C VAL A 258 -10.43 9.16 27.48
N ASP A 259 -11.30 8.66 28.35
CA ASP A 259 -11.16 7.37 29.04
C ASP A 259 -12.04 6.28 28.43
N GLY A 260 -13.11 6.68 27.74
CA GLY A 260 -14.00 5.81 26.97
C GLY A 260 -13.53 5.57 25.53
N VAL A 261 -14.49 5.35 24.64
CA VAL A 261 -14.22 5.01 23.23
C VAL A 261 -14.79 6.05 22.28
N ILE A 262 -13.98 6.48 21.32
CA ILE A 262 -14.46 7.12 20.09
C ILE A 262 -14.19 6.16 18.94
N SER A 263 -15.23 5.70 18.25
CA SER A 263 -15.07 4.70 17.20
C SER A 263 -15.79 5.07 15.91
N ALA A 264 -15.18 4.68 14.79
CA ALA A 264 -15.71 4.78 13.44
C ALA A 264 -15.33 3.51 12.67
N CYS A 265 -15.54 2.34 13.27
CA CYS A 265 -15.09 1.08 12.69
C CYS A 265 -15.97 0.62 11.52
N GLY A 266 -15.37 -0.11 10.59
CA GLY A 266 -16.14 -0.87 9.59
C GLY A 266 -16.96 -2.00 10.23
N VAL A 267 -17.97 -2.49 9.53
CA VAL A 267 -18.77 -3.67 9.96
C VAL A 267 -18.67 -4.82 8.96
N ASN A 268 -18.87 -6.04 9.45
CA ASN A 268 -18.87 -7.27 8.65
C ASN A 268 -20.25 -7.93 8.74
N MET A 269 -20.82 -8.28 7.59
CA MET A 269 -22.02 -9.12 7.49
C MET A 269 -21.88 -10.05 6.28
N ASN A 270 -22.07 -11.35 6.48
CA ASN A 270 -22.16 -12.36 5.43
C ASN A 270 -21.05 -12.26 4.35
N ASN A 271 -19.79 -12.27 4.78
CA ASN A 271 -18.58 -12.20 3.93
C ASN A 271 -18.38 -10.87 3.17
N SER A 272 -19.12 -9.83 3.53
CA SER A 272 -18.97 -8.47 2.98
C SER A 272 -18.33 -7.56 4.03
N ASP A 273 -17.39 -6.72 3.59
CA ASP A 273 -16.44 -6.07 4.48
C ASP A 273 -16.44 -4.55 4.36
N GLY A 274 -16.86 -3.86 5.43
CA GLY A 274 -16.73 -2.41 5.55
C GLY A 274 -15.31 -1.99 5.94
N SER A 275 -14.81 -0.95 5.29
CA SER A 275 -13.58 -0.25 5.70
C SER A 275 -13.83 0.64 6.92
N GLY A 276 -12.75 0.99 7.63
CA GLY A 276 -12.76 1.98 8.70
C GLY A 276 -13.17 3.37 8.20
N GLY A 277 -13.75 4.16 9.11
CA GLY A 277 -14.21 5.52 8.89
C GLY A 277 -13.19 6.57 9.29
N THR A 278 -13.66 7.73 9.74
CA THR A 278 -12.78 8.84 10.14
C THR A 278 -13.05 9.39 11.53
N ILE A 279 -11.97 9.73 12.22
CA ILE A 279 -11.99 10.43 13.51
C ILE A 279 -11.07 11.64 13.40
N TYR A 280 -11.59 12.84 13.62
CA TYR A 280 -10.81 14.07 13.68
C TYR A 280 -11.05 14.76 15.02
N LEU A 281 -10.05 14.77 15.89
CA LEU A 281 -10.09 15.38 17.22
C LEU A 281 -9.13 16.57 17.29
N THR A 282 -9.66 17.73 17.64
CA THR A 282 -8.87 18.94 17.94
C THR A 282 -9.08 19.31 19.41
N ALA A 283 -8.03 19.58 20.17
CA ALA A 283 -8.14 20.01 21.57
C ALA A 283 -6.98 20.93 21.96
N ARG A 284 -7.08 21.70 23.05
CA ARG A 284 -5.91 22.42 23.61
C ARG A 284 -4.96 21.44 24.30
N TRP A 285 -5.52 20.49 25.06
CA TRP A 285 -4.80 19.39 25.71
C TRP A 285 -5.56 18.07 25.53
N LEU A 286 -4.85 16.95 25.50
CA LEU A 286 -5.42 15.59 25.48
C LEU A 286 -4.90 14.78 26.66
N CYS A 287 -5.80 14.10 27.37
CA CYS A 287 -5.47 13.15 28.42
C CYS A 287 -6.46 11.97 28.44
N GLY A 288 -6.18 11.01 29.31
CA GLY A 288 -6.99 9.80 29.50
C GLY A 288 -6.32 8.53 28.96
N THR A 289 -7.01 7.41 29.15
CA THR A 289 -6.54 6.05 28.79
C THR A 289 -7.43 5.34 27.77
N GLY A 290 -8.36 6.07 27.17
CA GLY A 290 -9.35 5.56 26.24
C GLY A 290 -8.80 5.22 24.86
N THR A 291 -9.70 4.98 23.91
CA THR A 291 -9.34 4.55 22.55
C THR A 291 -10.06 5.35 21.47
N LEU A 292 -9.30 5.76 20.46
CA LEU A 292 -9.81 6.19 19.15
C LEU A 292 -9.63 5.03 18.17
N ASP A 293 -10.72 4.44 17.67
CA ASP A 293 -10.69 3.26 16.79
C ASP A 293 -11.40 3.52 15.47
N ALA A 294 -10.64 3.55 14.38
CA ALA A 294 -11.14 3.63 13.01
C ALA A 294 -10.73 2.38 12.23
N SER A 295 -10.62 1.21 12.87
CA SER A 295 -10.22 -0.02 12.19
C SER A 295 -11.31 -0.56 11.26
N ALA A 296 -10.91 -1.42 10.33
CA ALA A 296 -11.88 -2.25 9.61
C ALA A 296 -12.58 -3.23 10.56
N ALA A 297 -13.64 -3.86 10.08
CA ALA A 297 -14.35 -4.89 10.83
C ALA A 297 -13.47 -6.10 11.18
N ALA A 298 -13.83 -6.83 12.23
CA ALA A 298 -13.24 -8.14 12.51
C ALA A 298 -13.54 -9.14 11.39
N ASN A 299 -12.62 -10.10 11.15
CA ASN A 299 -12.75 -11.13 10.11
C ASN A 299 -13.03 -10.56 8.71
N SER A 300 -12.54 -9.34 8.43
CA SER A 300 -12.88 -8.60 7.23
C SER A 300 -11.69 -8.29 6.35
N TRP A 301 -11.94 -8.14 5.05
CA TRP A 301 -10.93 -7.72 4.08
C TRP A 301 -10.83 -6.20 3.96
N GLY A 302 -11.62 -5.44 4.72
CA GLY A 302 -11.69 -3.98 4.65
C GLY A 302 -10.40 -3.33 5.14
N GLY A 303 -10.03 -2.17 4.58
CA GLY A 303 -8.92 -1.37 5.11
C GLY A 303 -9.26 -0.61 6.37
N GLY A 304 -8.22 -0.21 7.12
CA GLY A 304 -8.35 0.72 8.23
C GLY A 304 -8.83 2.10 7.77
N GLY A 305 -9.17 2.97 8.71
CA GLY A 305 -9.69 4.32 8.45
C GLY A 305 -8.64 5.41 8.58
N ARG A 306 -9.05 6.66 8.86
CA ARG A 306 -8.11 7.75 9.19
C ARG A 306 -8.43 8.37 10.55
N ILE A 307 -7.41 8.55 11.37
CA ILE A 307 -7.48 9.29 12.63
C ILE A 307 -6.55 10.49 12.51
N ALA A 308 -7.02 11.67 12.89
CA ALA A 308 -6.18 12.83 13.12
C ALA A 308 -6.45 13.41 14.50
N VAL A 309 -5.38 13.67 15.26
CA VAL A 309 -5.43 14.31 16.57
C VAL A 309 -4.51 15.52 16.54
N VAL A 310 -5.07 16.69 16.80
CA VAL A 310 -4.34 17.96 16.84
C VAL A 310 -4.51 18.59 18.22
N VAL A 311 -3.40 18.70 18.94
CA VAL A 311 -3.32 19.29 20.28
C VAL A 311 -2.62 20.64 20.18
N THR A 312 -3.33 21.74 20.42
CA THR A 312 -2.83 23.09 20.07
C THR A 312 -1.95 23.73 21.14
N GLU A 313 -2.00 23.29 22.40
CA GLU A 313 -1.18 23.83 23.50
C GLU A 313 -0.42 22.76 24.29
N GLY A 314 -0.94 21.54 24.36
CA GLY A 314 -0.24 20.39 24.92
C GLY A 314 0.89 19.89 24.02
N THR A 315 1.89 19.25 24.62
CA THR A 315 3.02 18.61 23.94
C THR A 315 3.00 17.09 24.03
N SER A 316 1.87 16.50 24.42
CA SER A 316 1.68 15.05 24.51
C SER A 316 0.24 14.67 24.18
N PHE A 317 0.03 13.42 23.81
CA PHE A 317 -1.29 12.83 23.53
C PHE A 317 -1.85 12.02 24.71
N GLY A 318 -1.21 12.10 25.89
CA GLY A 318 -1.53 11.25 27.03
C GLY A 318 -1.30 9.76 26.73
N SER A 319 -2.20 8.92 27.23
CA SER A 319 -2.19 7.46 27.02
C SER A 319 -3.34 7.00 26.11
N VAL A 320 -3.96 7.91 25.38
CA VAL A 320 -5.07 7.61 24.47
C VAL A 320 -4.56 6.78 23.29
N SER A 321 -5.10 5.57 23.12
CA SER A 321 -4.70 4.66 22.05
C SER A 321 -5.39 5.04 20.73
N CYS A 322 -4.64 5.15 19.63
CA CYS A 322 -5.18 5.39 18.29
C CYS A 322 -4.97 4.16 17.41
N ARG A 323 -6.03 3.65 16.78
CA ARG A 323 -5.98 2.40 15.99
C ARG A 323 -6.73 2.57 14.67
N ALA A 324 -6.04 2.34 13.57
CA ALA A 324 -6.63 2.40 12.23
C ALA A 324 -6.21 1.15 11.44
N TYR A 325 -6.49 -0.03 11.98
CA TYR A 325 -5.94 -1.28 11.44
C TYR A 325 -6.81 -1.84 10.31
N GLY A 326 -6.17 -2.48 9.33
CA GLY A 326 -6.86 -3.27 8.32
C GLY A 326 -7.50 -4.54 8.90
N GLY A 327 -8.51 -5.07 8.24
CA GLY A 327 -9.31 -6.17 8.77
C GLY A 327 -8.50 -7.47 8.87
N PRO A 328 -8.64 -8.25 9.96
CA PRO A 328 -7.86 -9.47 10.15
C PRO A 328 -8.55 -10.66 9.46
N THR A 329 -7.99 -11.20 8.37
CA THR A 329 -8.43 -12.49 7.80
C THR A 329 -7.25 -13.41 7.55
N THR A 330 -7.51 -14.73 7.48
CA THR A 330 -6.51 -15.74 7.12
C THR A 330 -6.24 -15.80 5.62
N TRP A 331 -7.10 -15.22 4.78
CA TRP A 331 -7.07 -15.36 3.33
C TRP A 331 -6.59 -14.08 2.62
N GLY A 332 -6.58 -12.96 3.33
CA GLY A 332 -6.08 -11.69 2.84
C GLY A 332 -6.52 -10.51 3.70
N PRO A 333 -5.75 -10.13 4.71
CA PRO A 333 -6.07 -8.96 5.54
C PRO A 333 -6.09 -7.66 4.73
N GLY A 334 -6.93 -6.73 5.16
CA GLY A 334 -7.00 -5.39 4.59
C GLY A 334 -5.77 -4.53 4.91
N GLY A 335 -5.54 -3.50 4.12
CA GLY A 335 -4.43 -2.56 4.34
C GLY A 335 -4.64 -1.70 5.61
N PRO A 336 -3.55 -1.22 6.25
CA PRO A 336 -3.62 -0.30 7.37
C PRO A 336 -4.11 1.08 6.93
N GLY A 337 -4.79 1.76 7.83
CA GLY A 337 -5.16 3.17 7.74
C GLY A 337 -4.05 4.13 8.19
N THR A 338 -4.40 5.39 8.42
CA THR A 338 -3.45 6.43 8.87
C THR A 338 -3.83 7.01 10.23
N VAL A 339 -2.84 7.26 11.08
CA VAL A 339 -2.99 8.06 12.31
C VAL A 339 -2.06 9.28 12.22
N TYR A 340 -2.62 10.48 12.22
CA TYR A 340 -1.87 11.74 12.28
C TYR A 340 -1.94 12.35 13.69
N LEU A 341 -0.79 12.73 14.23
CA LEU A 341 -0.63 13.22 15.59
C LEU A 341 0.16 14.53 15.58
N GLU A 342 -0.50 15.65 15.85
CA GLU A 342 0.11 16.98 15.93
C GLU A 342 -0.04 17.55 17.34
N HIS A 343 1.03 18.15 17.87
CA HIS A 343 1.04 18.79 19.19
C HIS A 343 1.78 20.13 19.10
N ALA A 344 1.65 20.98 20.11
CA ALA A 344 2.15 22.37 20.09
C ALA A 344 3.67 22.54 19.92
N GLY A 345 4.43 21.44 20.00
CA GLY A 345 5.88 21.43 19.78
C GLY A 345 6.27 21.19 18.32
N HIS A 346 5.32 20.76 17.48
CA HIS A 346 5.49 20.66 16.05
C HIS A 346 5.18 22.01 15.37
N GLY A 347 5.75 22.25 14.20
CA GLY A 347 5.23 23.30 13.31
C GLY A 347 3.80 23.00 12.92
N SER A 348 2.98 24.03 12.69
CA SER A 348 1.58 23.86 12.26
C SER A 348 1.48 22.99 11.01
N GLY A 349 0.72 21.90 11.07
CA GLY A 349 0.60 20.93 9.99
C GLY A 349 1.81 20.00 9.81
N HIS A 350 2.76 20.02 10.74
CA HIS A 350 3.97 19.19 10.75
C HIS A 350 3.98 18.11 11.84
N GLY A 351 2.85 17.48 12.12
CA GLY A 351 2.76 16.37 13.06
C GLY A 351 3.48 15.08 12.60
N ILE A 352 3.27 14.02 13.38
CA ILE A 352 3.76 12.66 13.13
C ILE A 352 2.68 11.88 12.38
N LEU A 353 3.06 11.19 11.32
CA LEU A 353 2.21 10.22 10.64
C LEU A 353 2.59 8.80 11.06
N VAL A 354 1.64 8.02 11.55
CA VAL A 354 1.83 6.61 11.93
C VAL A 354 0.98 5.71 11.03
N ILE A 355 1.64 4.69 10.47
CA ILE A 355 1.03 3.60 9.69
C ILE A 355 1.39 2.30 10.39
N ASP A 356 0.39 1.70 11.03
CA ASP A 356 0.51 0.51 11.85
C ASP A 356 -0.62 -0.46 11.45
N ASN A 357 -0.30 -1.72 11.17
CA ASN A 357 -1.29 -2.76 10.87
C ASN A 357 -1.44 -3.81 11.98
N ASN A 358 -0.89 -3.54 13.16
CA ASN A 358 -0.92 -4.39 14.34
C ASN A 358 -0.44 -5.83 14.09
N ASN A 359 0.63 -5.97 13.31
CA ASN A 359 1.17 -7.24 12.85
C ASN A 359 0.17 -8.12 12.11
N ARG A 360 -1.00 -7.59 11.70
CA ARG A 360 -1.90 -8.29 10.78
C ARG A 360 -1.13 -8.46 9.49
N LEU A 361 -1.18 -9.67 8.94
CA LEU A 361 -0.46 -9.99 7.71
C LEU A 361 -0.89 -9.00 6.61
N HIS A 362 -0.18 -8.96 5.50
CA HIS A 362 -0.76 -8.45 4.26
C HIS A 362 -1.21 -9.67 3.45
N SER A 363 -2.21 -9.54 2.60
CA SER A 363 -2.75 -10.66 1.82
C SER A 363 -1.67 -11.35 0.99
N SER A 364 -1.01 -12.40 1.54
CA SER A 364 -0.11 -13.38 0.91
C SER A 364 1.16 -13.80 1.69
N PHE A 365 1.21 -13.68 3.01
CA PHE A 365 2.23 -14.43 3.76
C PHE A 365 1.79 -15.89 3.90
N ASP A 366 2.17 -16.74 2.94
CA ASP A 366 2.26 -18.18 3.18
C ASP A 366 3.69 -18.49 3.65
N GLY A 367 3.99 -18.17 4.93
CA GLY A 367 5.09 -18.73 5.74
C GLY A 367 6.55 -18.75 5.23
N ALA A 368 6.83 -18.40 3.98
CA ALA A 368 8.06 -18.70 3.27
C ALA A 368 8.69 -17.41 2.74
N ASN A 369 9.54 -16.77 3.55
CA ASN A 369 10.71 -15.90 3.30
C ASN A 369 10.90 -15.12 1.96
N ILE A 370 9.88 -14.85 1.16
CA ILE A 370 9.96 -14.18 -0.16
C ILE A 370 8.91 -13.06 -0.23
N PRO A 371 9.15 -11.93 -0.92
CA PRO A 371 8.36 -10.71 -0.79
C PRO A 371 6.85 -10.93 -0.95
N PRO A 372 6.02 -10.22 -0.16
CA PRO A 372 4.57 -10.42 -0.17
C PRO A 372 4.01 -10.11 -1.56
N TYR A 373 3.05 -10.92 -2.01
CA TYR A 373 2.12 -10.50 -3.03
C TYR A 373 1.36 -9.30 -2.50
N PHE A 374 1.74 -8.14 -2.97
CA PHE A 374 0.95 -6.96 -2.76
C PHE A 374 -0.23 -7.04 -3.73
N GLY A 375 -1.41 -7.37 -3.21
CA GLY A 375 -2.64 -6.86 -3.82
C GLY A 375 -2.43 -5.38 -4.14
N TYR A 376 -2.82 -4.96 -5.33
CA TYR A 376 -2.47 -3.72 -6.04
C TYR A 376 -2.89 -2.39 -5.36
N GLY A 377 -2.87 -2.29 -4.02
CA GLY A 377 -3.78 -1.42 -3.29
C GLY A 377 -3.33 -0.76 -1.97
N ALA A 378 -2.09 -0.92 -1.52
CA ALA A 378 -1.66 -0.34 -0.24
C ALA A 378 -1.25 1.15 -0.30
N CYS A 379 -1.84 1.95 -1.21
CA CYS A 379 -1.57 3.40 -1.29
C CYS A 379 -2.26 4.11 -0.12
N LEU A 380 -1.50 4.87 0.68
CA LEU A 380 -2.02 5.58 1.85
C LEU A 380 -2.06 7.10 1.67
N MET A 381 -1.30 7.61 0.72
CA MET A 381 -1.26 9.04 0.41
C MET A 381 -2.36 9.41 -0.58
N PRO A 382 -3.18 10.44 -0.29
CA PRO A 382 -4.15 10.94 -1.25
C PRO A 382 -3.47 11.50 -2.50
N MET A 383 -4.09 11.25 -3.65
CA MET A 383 -3.65 11.77 -4.95
C MET A 383 -4.03 13.24 -5.13
N ALA A 384 -3.30 13.94 -6.01
CA ALA A 384 -3.67 15.28 -6.47
C ALA A 384 -5.13 15.29 -7.00
N GLY A 385 -5.96 16.20 -6.49
CA GLY A 385 -7.39 16.31 -6.82
C GLY A 385 -8.37 15.78 -5.77
N TYR A 386 -7.95 14.93 -4.81
CA TYR A 386 -8.87 14.27 -3.84
C TYR A 386 -8.45 14.41 -2.38
N GLY A 387 -7.91 15.58 -2.04
CA GLY A 387 -7.25 15.86 -0.75
C GLY A 387 -5.94 16.65 -0.92
N GLY A 388 -5.49 16.82 -2.16
CA GLY A 388 -4.23 17.48 -2.52
C GLY A 388 -3.04 16.50 -2.51
N PRO A 389 -1.98 16.76 -3.29
CA PRO A 389 -0.75 15.96 -3.18
C PRO A 389 -0.22 16.07 -1.75
N VAL A 390 0.02 14.94 -1.10
CA VAL A 390 0.69 14.94 0.20
C VAL A 390 2.18 15.11 -0.03
N ASN A 391 2.68 16.28 0.35
CA ASN A 391 4.11 16.50 0.47
C ASN A 391 4.60 15.83 1.76
N LEU A 392 5.53 14.88 1.67
CA LEU A 392 6.03 14.19 2.86
C LEU A 392 6.86 15.09 3.75
N ASP A 393 7.50 16.09 3.18
CA ASP A 393 8.28 17.10 3.90
C ASP A 393 7.39 17.91 4.85
N ASP A 394 6.07 17.85 4.65
CA ASP A 394 5.13 18.44 5.59
C ASP A 394 5.06 17.68 6.91
N PHE A 395 5.57 16.45 7.07
CA PHE A 395 5.52 15.74 8.36
C PHE A 395 6.84 15.90 9.12
N SER A 396 6.78 16.04 10.45
CA SER A 396 8.01 15.97 11.27
C SER A 396 8.64 14.57 11.25
N GLU A 397 7.78 13.55 11.22
CA GLU A 397 8.18 12.15 11.20
C GLU A 397 7.10 11.28 10.53
N ILE A 398 7.53 10.24 9.81
CA ILE A 398 6.64 9.19 9.30
C ILE A 398 7.10 7.86 9.87
N ILE A 399 6.22 7.17 10.60
CA ILE A 399 6.48 5.89 11.24
C ILE A 399 5.67 4.82 10.53
N VAL A 400 6.35 3.79 10.01
CA VAL A 400 5.74 2.64 9.35
C VAL A 400 6.17 1.38 10.10
N THR A 401 5.24 0.74 10.78
CA THR A 401 5.57 -0.34 11.73
C THR A 401 4.52 -1.44 11.75
N ASN A 402 4.83 -2.59 12.37
CA ASN A 402 3.87 -3.66 12.63
C ASN A 402 3.07 -4.07 11.37
N ARG A 403 3.77 -4.26 10.25
CA ARG A 403 3.17 -4.54 8.94
C ARG A 403 2.43 -3.38 8.27
N GLY A 404 2.84 -2.17 8.62
CA GLY A 404 2.48 -0.94 7.95
C GLY A 404 3.06 -0.87 6.53
N ILE A 405 2.35 -0.22 5.61
CA ILE A 405 2.83 0.00 4.24
C ILE A 405 2.66 1.46 3.88
N LEU A 406 3.77 2.17 3.62
CA LEU A 406 3.72 3.49 3.04
C LEU A 406 3.66 3.38 1.51
N GLY A 407 2.46 3.28 0.95
CA GLY A 407 2.28 3.26 -0.50
C GLY A 407 2.24 4.65 -1.11
N ILE A 408 3.12 4.89 -2.09
CA ILE A 408 3.27 6.10 -2.89
C ILE A 408 2.70 5.82 -4.29
N ALA A 409 1.64 6.53 -4.65
CA ALA A 409 0.92 6.35 -5.90
C ALA A 409 1.53 7.14 -7.08
N ALA A 410 1.09 6.79 -8.29
CA ALA A 410 1.30 7.57 -9.50
C ALA A 410 0.99 9.07 -9.27
N ASP A 411 1.77 9.96 -9.86
CA ASP A 411 1.61 11.43 -9.79
C ASP A 411 1.85 12.10 -8.42
N THR A 412 2.32 11.36 -7.42
CA THR A 412 2.78 11.96 -6.15
C THR A 412 4.21 12.46 -6.32
N THR A 413 4.47 13.73 -5.97
CA THR A 413 5.84 14.23 -5.80
C THR A 413 6.27 13.92 -4.38
N VAL A 414 7.32 13.12 -4.21
CA VAL A 414 7.84 12.74 -2.90
C VAL A 414 9.34 13.02 -2.83
N ASN A 415 9.77 13.65 -1.74
CA ASN A 415 11.18 13.75 -1.38
C ASN A 415 11.45 12.81 -0.19
N LEU A 416 12.18 11.73 -0.46
CA LEU A 416 12.58 10.77 0.57
C LEU A 416 13.83 11.24 1.34
N GLY A 417 14.43 12.38 0.96
CA GLY A 417 15.55 13.01 1.66
C GLY A 417 15.17 13.81 2.90
N SER A 418 13.88 14.12 3.09
CA SER A 418 13.31 14.82 4.26
C SER A 418 11.79 14.70 4.14
N PRO A 419 11.05 13.89 4.93
CA PRO A 419 11.05 13.82 6.40
C PRO A 419 11.85 12.63 6.95
N LYS A 420 11.96 12.52 8.29
CA LYS A 420 12.53 11.33 8.95
C LYS A 420 11.56 10.15 8.81
N ILE A 421 11.62 9.44 7.70
CA ILE A 421 10.86 8.21 7.51
C ILE A 421 11.55 7.09 8.30
N LYS A 422 10.83 6.49 9.25
CA LYS A 422 11.27 5.34 10.04
C LYS A 422 10.39 4.15 9.71
N VAL A 423 11.00 3.08 9.21
CA VAL A 423 10.29 1.86 8.81
C VAL A 423 10.88 0.68 9.55
N TYR A 424 10.01 -0.18 10.10
CA TYR A 424 10.42 -1.21 11.05
C TYR A 424 9.98 -2.61 10.65
N GLY A 425 10.95 -3.52 10.67
CA GLY A 425 10.82 -4.94 10.36
C GLY A 425 10.95 -5.19 8.86
N ARG A 426 12.10 -5.77 8.44
CA ARG A 426 12.41 -6.11 7.03
C ARG A 426 11.29 -6.88 6.35
N ASP A 427 10.80 -7.91 7.03
CA ASP A 427 9.76 -8.82 6.55
C ASP A 427 8.37 -8.44 7.08
N ALA A 428 8.23 -7.22 7.63
CA ALA A 428 6.99 -6.72 8.19
C ALA A 428 6.51 -5.48 7.45
N SER A 429 7.27 -4.38 7.45
CA SER A 429 6.82 -3.07 6.99
C SER A 429 7.56 -2.60 5.73
N PHE A 430 6.88 -1.78 4.93
CA PHE A 430 7.31 -1.48 3.56
C PHE A 430 7.16 -0.01 3.20
N ILE A 431 8.08 0.49 2.37
CA ILE A 431 7.81 1.64 1.49
C ILE A 431 7.53 1.07 0.11
N ALA A 432 6.38 1.39 -0.48
CA ALA A 432 5.99 0.87 -1.79
C ALA A 432 5.81 2.00 -2.79
N ILE A 433 6.65 2.01 -3.82
CA ILE A 433 6.65 3.02 -4.88
C ILE A 433 6.13 2.38 -6.16
N ARG A 434 5.08 2.98 -6.75
CA ARG A 434 4.45 2.42 -7.96
C ARG A 434 4.06 3.48 -8.96
N GLY A 435 4.37 3.24 -10.23
CA GLY A 435 3.82 4.00 -11.36
C GLY A 435 4.13 5.49 -11.33
N THR A 436 5.19 5.92 -10.63
CA THR A 436 5.67 7.30 -10.60
C THR A 436 7.19 7.32 -10.71
N ASN A 437 7.71 8.30 -11.44
CA ASN A 437 9.14 8.67 -11.45
C ASN A 437 9.36 10.03 -10.76
N ASN A 438 8.31 10.63 -10.19
CA ASN A 438 8.36 11.93 -9.51
C ASN A 438 8.84 11.76 -8.06
N ILE A 439 9.96 11.08 -7.86
CA ILE A 439 10.52 10.79 -6.55
C ILE A 439 11.95 11.28 -6.50
N THR A 440 12.25 12.09 -5.50
CA THR A 440 13.62 12.47 -5.16
C THR A 440 14.10 11.52 -4.06
N PHE A 441 15.15 10.75 -4.36
CA PHE A 441 15.78 9.84 -3.40
C PHE A 441 16.95 10.53 -2.67
N PRO A 442 17.31 10.07 -1.45
CA PRO A 442 18.51 10.57 -0.77
C PRO A 442 19.78 10.20 -1.54
N SER A 443 20.75 11.11 -1.55
CA SER A 443 22.03 10.88 -2.25
C SER A 443 22.94 9.90 -1.52
N ASN A 444 22.79 9.70 -0.22
CA ASN A 444 23.47 8.64 0.52
C ASN A 444 22.42 7.93 1.37
N TRP A 445 21.95 6.78 0.91
CA TRP A 445 20.83 6.10 1.55
C TRP A 445 21.21 4.71 2.05
N THR A 446 20.96 4.48 3.34
CA THR A 446 21.02 3.16 3.94
C THR A 446 19.61 2.62 4.11
N ILE A 447 19.27 1.57 3.37
CA ILE A 447 18.06 0.77 3.57
C ILE A 447 18.40 -0.24 4.66
N SER A 448 17.86 -0.04 5.87
CA SER A 448 18.11 -0.90 7.05
C SER A 448 16.82 -1.08 7.84
N GLY A 449 16.53 -2.33 8.21
CA GLY A 449 15.38 -2.70 9.02
C GLY A 449 14.04 -2.75 8.29
N PHE A 450 13.99 -2.55 6.98
CA PHE A 450 12.76 -2.56 6.18
C PHE A 450 12.97 -3.03 4.72
N THR A 451 11.85 -3.25 4.02
CA THR A 451 11.86 -3.52 2.57
C THR A 451 11.40 -2.28 1.79
N LEU A 452 12.23 -1.82 0.84
CA LEU A 452 11.87 -0.87 -0.19
C LEU A 452 11.33 -1.62 -1.42
N LEU A 453 10.07 -1.42 -1.75
CA LEU A 453 9.41 -2.03 -2.89
C LEU A 453 9.33 -1.04 -4.05
N LEU A 454 9.95 -1.39 -5.18
CA LEU A 454 10.04 -0.54 -6.36
C LEU A 454 9.34 -1.22 -7.54
N ASP A 455 8.17 -0.72 -7.93
CA ASP A 455 7.49 -1.10 -9.17
C ASP A 455 7.57 0.03 -10.20
N THR A 456 8.74 0.67 -10.27
CA THR A 456 9.04 1.80 -11.14
C THR A 456 10.53 1.84 -11.48
N ASN A 457 10.91 2.68 -12.45
CA ASN A 457 12.31 2.95 -12.73
C ASN A 457 12.85 3.98 -11.75
N VAL A 458 14.02 3.71 -11.18
CA VAL A 458 14.68 4.59 -10.23
C VAL A 458 15.99 5.10 -10.81
N GLU A 459 16.13 6.43 -10.81
CA GLU A 459 17.40 7.12 -11.00
C GLU A 459 17.68 7.88 -9.70
N ALA A 460 18.83 7.61 -9.08
CA ALA A 460 19.20 8.23 -7.82
C ALA A 460 20.69 8.59 -7.80
N ALA A 461 20.99 9.65 -7.04
CA ALA A 461 22.35 10.12 -6.87
C ALA A 461 23.06 9.42 -5.70
N GLY A 462 24.38 9.46 -5.72
CA GLY A 462 25.34 9.02 -4.71
C GLY A 462 25.26 7.55 -4.32
N ASN A 463 25.50 7.25 -3.04
CA ASN A 463 25.80 5.91 -2.56
C ASN A 463 24.60 5.26 -1.88
N TRP A 464 24.25 4.04 -2.30
CA TRP A 464 23.21 3.25 -1.67
C TRP A 464 23.79 2.05 -0.96
N THR A 465 23.32 1.80 0.26
CA THR A 465 23.65 0.63 1.07
C THR A 465 22.37 -0.12 1.42
N VAL A 466 22.28 -1.38 1.02
CA VAL A 466 21.30 -2.33 1.55
C VAL A 466 21.98 -3.04 2.72
N ALA A 467 21.61 -2.64 3.94
CA ALA A 467 22.23 -3.15 5.16
C ALA A 467 21.86 -4.61 5.41
N SER A 468 22.50 -5.24 6.40
CA SER A 468 22.28 -6.67 6.75
C SER A 468 20.81 -7.06 7.04
N ASP A 469 19.97 -6.09 7.37
CA ASP A 469 18.55 -6.24 7.66
C ASP A 469 17.65 -5.42 6.72
N GLY A 470 18.20 -4.91 5.61
CA GLY A 470 17.48 -4.20 4.57
C GLY A 470 17.15 -5.08 3.37
N ARG A 471 16.12 -4.70 2.61
CA ARG A 471 15.81 -5.33 1.32
C ARG A 471 15.31 -4.31 0.30
N ILE A 472 15.75 -4.44 -0.95
CA ILE A 472 15.09 -3.83 -2.11
C ILE A 472 14.37 -4.94 -2.87
N SER A 473 13.12 -4.72 -3.23
CA SER A 473 12.28 -5.75 -3.84
C SER A 473 11.36 -5.18 -4.90
N GLN A 474 10.75 -6.09 -5.66
CA GLN A 474 9.60 -5.82 -6.52
C GLN A 474 8.34 -6.53 -6.04
N SER A 475 7.15 -6.04 -6.42
CA SER A 475 5.91 -6.81 -6.33
C SER A 475 6.00 -8.10 -7.16
N VAL A 476 5.22 -9.12 -6.78
CA VAL A 476 5.14 -10.39 -7.51
C VAL A 476 3.79 -10.56 -8.21
N SER A 477 3.79 -11.12 -9.43
CA SER A 477 2.57 -11.44 -10.17
C SER A 477 1.93 -12.74 -9.66
N LYS A 478 0.66 -12.72 -9.23
CA LYS A 478 -0.16 -13.93 -9.02
C LYS A 478 -1.34 -13.94 -9.98
N HIS A 479 -1.45 -15.00 -10.76
CA HIS A 479 -2.60 -15.25 -11.63
C HIS A 479 -3.24 -16.58 -11.23
N TRP A 480 -4.54 -16.57 -10.94
CA TRP A 480 -5.34 -17.78 -10.81
C TRP A 480 -6.40 -17.75 -11.90
N THR A 481 -6.09 -18.32 -13.06
CA THR A 481 -7.12 -18.68 -14.04
C THR A 481 -7.17 -20.18 -14.21
N THR A 482 -8.39 -20.67 -14.36
CA THR A 482 -8.69 -21.95 -14.99
C THR A 482 -8.07 -21.97 -16.39
N ALA A 483 -7.55 -23.14 -16.78
CA ALA A 483 -6.72 -23.42 -17.94
C ALA A 483 -7.02 -22.65 -19.25
N GLY A 484 -5.97 -22.34 -20.02
CA GLY A 484 -6.04 -22.45 -21.50
C GLY A 484 -5.96 -21.18 -22.36
N THR A 485 -5.72 -19.97 -21.85
CA THR A 485 -5.52 -18.80 -22.73
C THR A 485 -4.10 -18.27 -22.66
N ASN A 486 -3.30 -18.69 -23.63
CA ASN A 486 -1.87 -18.42 -23.79
C ASN A 486 -1.59 -16.98 -24.30
N THR A 487 -2.38 -15.98 -23.87
CA THR A 487 -2.37 -14.64 -24.45
C THR A 487 -2.28 -13.54 -23.39
N GLY A 488 -1.04 -13.27 -22.96
CA GLY A 488 -0.54 -11.94 -22.58
C GLY A 488 -1.26 -11.12 -21.48
N TYR A 489 -1.09 -11.46 -20.20
CA TYR A 489 -1.32 -10.56 -19.03
C TYR A 489 -0.50 -11.00 -17.80
N PRO A 490 -0.28 -10.12 -16.79
CA PRO A 490 0.86 -9.22 -16.62
C PRO A 490 2.07 -9.87 -15.91
N TYR A 491 3.28 -9.73 -16.48
CA TYR A 491 4.50 -9.74 -15.67
C TYR A 491 4.70 -8.33 -15.10
N MET A 492 5.38 -8.22 -13.97
CA MET A 492 5.67 -6.91 -13.38
C MET A 492 6.61 -6.08 -14.27
N PRO A 493 6.55 -4.73 -14.22
CA PRO A 493 7.54 -3.90 -14.91
C PRO A 493 8.97 -4.34 -14.54
N PRO A 494 10.03 -4.04 -15.29
CA PRO A 494 11.38 -4.34 -14.80
C PRO A 494 11.70 -3.52 -13.54
N LEU A 495 12.44 -4.09 -12.58
CA LEU A 495 13.14 -3.29 -11.58
C LEU A 495 14.36 -2.66 -12.26
N THR A 496 14.32 -1.35 -12.52
CA THR A 496 15.47 -0.61 -13.05
C THR A 496 16.00 0.33 -11.99
N LEU A 497 17.27 0.18 -11.60
CA LEU A 497 17.95 1.06 -10.66
C LEU A 497 19.23 1.60 -11.31
N ILE A 498 19.31 2.92 -11.43
CA ILE A 498 20.46 3.65 -11.94
C ILE A 498 21.02 4.51 -10.81
N LEU A 499 22.29 4.30 -10.48
CA LEU A 499 23.04 5.01 -9.46
C LEU A 499 24.29 5.66 -10.07
N ASP A 500 24.49 6.94 -9.80
CA ASP A 500 25.71 7.67 -10.20
C ASP A 500 26.87 7.57 -9.18
N GLY A 501 26.68 6.82 -8.09
CA GLY A 501 27.70 6.51 -7.09
C GLY A 501 27.92 5.01 -6.91
N ASN A 502 28.07 4.56 -5.65
CA ASN A 502 28.35 3.17 -5.31
C ASN A 502 27.10 2.42 -4.80
N LEU A 503 27.09 1.10 -5.02
CA LEU A 503 26.09 0.19 -4.44
C LEU A 503 26.79 -0.77 -3.48
N THR A 504 26.31 -0.88 -2.25
CA THR A 504 26.76 -1.89 -1.29
C THR A 504 25.58 -2.74 -0.83
N VAL A 505 25.68 -4.05 -0.96
CA VAL A 505 24.74 -5.03 -0.39
C VAL A 505 25.51 -5.81 0.68
N GLU A 506 25.26 -5.47 1.95
CA GLU A 506 25.95 -6.08 3.09
C GLU A 506 25.52 -7.54 3.30
N SER A 507 26.29 -8.28 4.10
CA SER A 507 25.93 -9.65 4.49
C SER A 507 24.56 -9.68 5.18
N GLY A 508 23.58 -10.36 4.58
CA GLY A 508 22.18 -10.40 5.04
C GLY A 508 21.25 -9.42 4.33
N GLY A 509 21.81 -8.40 3.68
CA GLY A 509 21.08 -7.48 2.81
C GLY A 509 20.73 -8.14 1.47
N GLU A 510 19.62 -7.70 0.88
CA GLU A 510 19.09 -8.35 -0.32
C GLU A 510 18.50 -7.36 -1.34
N ILE A 511 18.80 -7.57 -2.63
CA ILE A 511 18.08 -6.98 -3.75
C ILE A 511 17.45 -8.11 -4.55
N THR A 512 16.12 -8.24 -4.51
CA THR A 512 15.45 -9.44 -5.03
C THR A 512 14.26 -9.12 -5.92
N VAL A 513 14.15 -9.84 -7.02
CA VAL A 513 12.95 -9.91 -7.86
C VAL A 513 12.47 -11.35 -7.97
N ASP A 514 12.71 -12.15 -6.92
CA ASP A 514 12.32 -13.56 -6.87
C ASP A 514 10.80 -13.72 -7.03
N GLY A 515 10.37 -14.61 -7.93
CA GLY A 515 8.96 -14.84 -8.21
C GLY A 515 8.20 -13.69 -8.89
N ALA A 516 8.87 -12.59 -9.26
CA ALA A 516 8.25 -11.44 -9.94
C ALA A 516 8.14 -11.60 -11.47
N GLY A 517 8.39 -12.80 -11.99
CA GLY A 517 8.34 -13.12 -13.41
C GLY A 517 6.93 -13.37 -13.93
N TYR A 518 6.82 -14.18 -14.97
CA TYR A 518 5.52 -14.65 -15.42
C TYR A 518 4.87 -15.51 -14.31
N ALA A 519 3.57 -15.32 -14.12
CA ALA A 519 2.79 -16.18 -13.23
C ALA A 519 2.77 -17.63 -13.72
N SER A 520 2.27 -18.54 -12.87
CA SER A 520 2.01 -19.95 -13.22
C SER A 520 1.32 -20.06 -14.58
N SER A 521 1.72 -21.04 -15.38
CA SER A 521 1.13 -21.32 -16.69
C SER A 521 1.30 -20.19 -17.73
N CYS A 522 2.15 -19.19 -17.46
CA CYS A 522 2.36 -18.04 -18.33
C CYS A 522 3.83 -17.87 -18.74
N GLY A 523 4.04 -17.22 -19.89
CA GLY A 523 5.36 -16.91 -20.46
C GLY A 523 5.76 -17.82 -21.63
N LEU A 524 6.75 -17.41 -22.41
CA LEU A 524 7.14 -18.09 -23.66
C LEU A 524 7.64 -19.53 -23.46
N GLY A 525 8.23 -19.81 -22.30
CA GLY A 525 8.67 -21.14 -21.89
C GLY A 525 7.77 -21.77 -20.83
N ALA A 526 6.49 -21.39 -20.76
CA ALA A 526 5.55 -22.02 -19.84
C ALA A 526 5.29 -23.48 -20.24
N GLY A 527 5.01 -24.33 -19.25
CA GLY A 527 4.53 -25.68 -19.51
C GLY A 527 3.21 -25.64 -20.28
N VAL A 528 3.15 -26.24 -21.47
CA VAL A 528 1.92 -26.32 -22.28
C VAL A 528 1.02 -27.50 -21.89
N ASN A 529 1.57 -28.51 -21.21
CA ASN A 529 0.91 -29.76 -20.80
C ASN A 529 1.20 -30.06 -19.32
N ARG A 530 0.50 -31.05 -18.72
CA ARG A 530 0.63 -31.44 -17.29
C ARG A 530 2.11 -31.64 -16.88
N ASP A 531 2.42 -31.19 -15.66
CA ASP A 531 3.69 -31.39 -14.94
C ASP A 531 4.99 -30.81 -15.56
N ARG A 532 4.91 -29.82 -16.45
CA ARG A 532 6.12 -29.17 -16.99
C ARG A 532 6.58 -27.95 -16.22
N ALA A 533 7.88 -27.94 -15.90
CA ALA A 533 8.53 -26.80 -15.27
C ALA A 533 8.75 -25.66 -16.28
N GLY A 534 8.79 -24.43 -15.76
CA GLY A 534 9.04 -23.24 -16.57
C GLY A 534 10.46 -23.26 -17.14
N SER A 535 10.61 -22.77 -18.37
CA SER A 535 11.89 -22.57 -19.05
C SER A 535 12.24 -21.09 -19.21
N HIS A 536 13.53 -20.73 -19.23
CA HIS A 536 13.99 -19.36 -19.57
C HIS A 536 15.39 -19.34 -20.17
N GLY A 537 16.45 -19.30 -19.36
CA GLY A 537 17.84 -19.43 -19.80
C GLY A 537 18.21 -20.89 -20.05
N GLY A 538 17.72 -21.79 -19.20
CA GLY A 538 17.73 -23.23 -19.37
C GLY A 538 16.31 -23.78 -19.52
N GLN A 539 16.19 -24.98 -20.06
CA GLN A 539 14.92 -25.71 -20.09
C GLN A 539 14.55 -26.24 -18.70
N GLY A 540 13.27 -26.16 -18.36
CA GLY A 540 12.71 -26.80 -17.17
C GLY A 540 12.60 -28.31 -17.36
N GLY A 541 12.72 -29.07 -16.26
CA GLY A 541 12.55 -30.50 -16.25
C GLY A 541 11.15 -30.95 -16.71
N ASP A 542 11.09 -32.15 -17.26
CA ASP A 542 9.87 -32.81 -17.74
C ASP A 542 9.78 -34.21 -17.11
N ASN A 543 8.59 -34.60 -16.66
CA ASN A 543 8.29 -35.93 -16.13
C ASN A 543 7.56 -36.84 -17.13
N ASP A 544 7.02 -36.30 -18.23
CA ASP A 544 6.13 -37.01 -19.15
C ASP A 544 6.82 -37.44 -20.47
N GLY A 545 8.08 -37.04 -20.67
CA GLY A 545 8.90 -37.47 -21.82
C GLY A 545 8.36 -37.04 -23.20
N LEU A 546 7.51 -36.00 -23.24
CA LEU A 546 6.82 -35.57 -24.46
C LEU A 546 7.73 -34.70 -25.36
N PRO A 547 7.67 -34.88 -26.70
CA PRO A 547 8.63 -34.29 -27.65
C PRO A 547 8.43 -32.79 -27.96
N GLU A 548 7.44 -32.11 -27.38
CA GLU A 548 7.20 -30.69 -27.59
C GLU A 548 7.97 -29.85 -26.56
N TYR A 549 9.16 -29.40 -26.90
CA TYR A 549 10.07 -28.72 -25.97
C TYR A 549 9.64 -27.28 -25.66
N ALA A 550 9.59 -26.91 -24.37
CA ALA A 550 9.58 -25.50 -23.99
C ALA A 550 10.96 -24.91 -24.31
N TYR A 551 11.00 -23.84 -25.09
CA TYR A 551 12.26 -23.28 -25.55
C TYR A 551 12.81 -22.23 -24.59
N THR A 552 14.14 -22.15 -24.48
CA THR A 552 14.81 -21.02 -23.83
C THR A 552 14.66 -19.74 -24.66
N TYR A 553 14.48 -18.59 -24.03
CA TYR A 553 14.19 -17.32 -24.70
C TYR A 553 14.85 -16.11 -24.04
N GLY A 554 14.92 -15.00 -24.79
CA GLY A 554 15.52 -13.73 -24.35
C GLY A 554 17.03 -13.65 -24.60
N SER A 555 17.56 -12.44 -24.64
CA SER A 555 18.99 -12.18 -24.88
C SER A 555 19.89 -12.64 -23.73
N ILE A 556 21.01 -13.32 -24.05
CA ILE A 556 22.11 -13.67 -23.16
C ILE A 556 22.89 -12.40 -22.77
N LEU A 557 23.18 -11.54 -23.74
CA LEU A 557 24.03 -10.36 -23.52
C LEU A 557 23.24 -9.25 -22.80
N ARG A 558 21.98 -9.05 -23.17
CA ARG A 558 21.09 -7.96 -22.71
C ARG A 558 19.80 -8.55 -22.13
N PRO A 559 19.87 -9.28 -20.99
CA PRO A 559 18.74 -10.03 -20.47
C PRO A 559 17.68 -9.07 -19.90
N VAL A 560 16.52 -9.01 -20.56
CA VAL A 560 15.38 -8.12 -20.22
C VAL A 560 14.04 -8.85 -20.16
N THR A 561 14.05 -10.19 -20.22
CA THR A 561 12.84 -11.00 -20.19
C THR A 561 12.67 -11.67 -18.83
N PRO A 562 11.47 -11.67 -18.23
CA PRO A 562 11.24 -12.42 -17.00
C PRO A 562 11.24 -13.93 -17.26
N GLY A 563 11.40 -14.73 -16.20
CA GLY A 563 11.29 -16.18 -16.25
C GLY A 563 9.85 -16.67 -16.33
N SER A 564 9.62 -17.82 -16.97
CA SER A 564 8.29 -18.44 -17.14
C SER A 564 7.80 -19.14 -15.89
N GLY A 565 6.49 -19.17 -15.67
CA GLY A 565 5.89 -20.01 -14.63
C GLY A 565 5.79 -21.49 -15.03
N GLY A 566 5.76 -22.37 -14.03
CA GLY A 566 5.45 -23.80 -14.21
C GLY A 566 3.94 -24.04 -14.40
N TYR A 567 3.56 -25.20 -14.93
CA TYR A 567 2.15 -25.56 -15.18
C TYR A 567 1.70 -26.81 -14.42
N TRP A 568 0.67 -26.66 -13.57
CA TRP A 568 -0.04 -27.78 -12.96
C TRP A 568 -1.54 -27.54 -12.92
N GLU A 569 -2.33 -28.51 -13.40
CA GLU A 569 -3.77 -28.35 -13.57
C GLU A 569 -4.54 -28.18 -12.24
N MET A 570 -3.98 -28.68 -11.13
CA MET A 570 -4.64 -28.66 -9.81
C MET A 570 -4.08 -27.60 -8.84
N GLN A 571 -3.00 -26.90 -9.17
CA GLN A 571 -2.37 -25.91 -8.27
C GLN A 571 -1.54 -24.90 -9.09
N ASN A 572 -1.81 -23.60 -8.92
CA ASN A 572 -1.22 -22.54 -9.74
C ASN A 572 -0.42 -21.52 -8.90
N ASP A 573 0.64 -21.94 -8.22
CA ASP A 573 1.55 -21.03 -7.49
C ASP A 573 3.03 -21.35 -7.76
N SER A 574 3.41 -21.36 -9.03
CA SER A 574 4.78 -21.60 -9.50
C SER A 574 5.25 -20.48 -10.44
N PRO A 575 5.39 -19.24 -9.96
CA PRO A 575 5.84 -18.12 -10.79
C PRO A 575 7.31 -18.27 -11.18
N GLY A 576 7.70 -17.67 -12.30
CA GLY A 576 9.10 -17.51 -12.68
C GLY A 576 9.77 -16.34 -11.95
N GLY A 577 11.11 -16.28 -12.03
CA GLY A 577 11.89 -15.16 -11.52
C GLY A 577 11.65 -13.86 -12.31
N GLY A 578 11.74 -12.73 -11.62
CA GLY A 578 11.55 -11.41 -12.21
C GLY A 578 12.69 -10.98 -13.15
N ARG A 579 12.73 -9.68 -13.46
CA ARG A 579 13.82 -9.11 -14.26
C ARG A 579 14.28 -7.80 -13.66
N MET A 580 15.59 -7.64 -13.57
CA MET A 580 16.21 -6.48 -12.95
C MET A 580 17.39 -5.97 -13.78
N ARG A 581 17.46 -4.65 -13.92
CA ARG A 581 18.59 -3.92 -14.50
C ARG A 581 19.19 -2.97 -13.47
N LEU A 582 20.45 -3.18 -13.14
CA LEU A 582 21.24 -2.34 -12.24
C LEU A 582 22.33 -1.64 -13.07
N THR A 583 22.40 -0.32 -13.00
CA THR A 583 23.47 0.48 -13.60
C THR A 583 24.10 1.33 -12.50
N VAL A 584 25.35 1.04 -12.14
CA VAL A 584 26.07 1.70 -11.05
C VAL A 584 27.36 2.27 -11.64
N THR A 585 27.50 3.59 -11.74
CA THR A 585 28.72 4.17 -12.35
C THR A 585 29.98 3.83 -11.54
N GLY A 586 29.87 3.76 -10.21
CA GLY A 586 30.94 3.40 -9.31
C GLY A 586 31.04 1.90 -9.02
N ARG A 587 31.50 1.60 -7.80
CA ARG A 587 31.73 0.25 -7.28
C ARG A 587 30.42 -0.39 -6.81
N THR A 588 30.22 -1.65 -7.19
CA THR A 588 29.22 -2.53 -6.59
C THR A 588 29.93 -3.54 -5.68
N ARG A 589 29.61 -3.54 -4.38
CA ARG A 589 30.06 -4.57 -3.43
C ARG A 589 28.89 -5.43 -3.00
N VAL A 590 29.01 -6.74 -3.20
CA VAL A 590 27.98 -7.72 -2.85
C VAL A 590 28.58 -8.68 -1.83
N ASP A 591 28.26 -8.51 -0.55
CA ASP A 591 28.45 -9.52 0.49
C ASP A 591 27.14 -10.26 0.82
N GLY A 592 25.99 -9.65 0.50
CA GLY A 592 24.67 -10.24 0.61
C GLY A 592 24.20 -10.95 -0.67
N LEU A 593 22.93 -10.74 -1.04
CA LEU A 593 22.30 -11.41 -2.18
C LEU A 593 21.68 -10.41 -3.16
N ILE A 594 21.95 -10.60 -4.46
CA ILE A 594 21.18 -10.02 -5.55
C ILE A 594 20.53 -11.16 -6.33
N SER A 595 19.21 -11.22 -6.45
CA SER A 595 18.54 -12.39 -7.01
C SER A 595 17.34 -12.12 -7.91
N ALA A 596 17.12 -13.03 -8.85
CA ALA A 596 15.94 -13.13 -9.70
C ALA A 596 15.51 -14.60 -9.85
N ARG A 597 15.37 -15.30 -8.73
CA ARG A 597 15.08 -16.73 -8.70
C ARG A 597 13.61 -17.06 -8.91
N ALA A 598 13.33 -18.27 -9.36
CA ALA A 598 12.01 -18.85 -9.16
C ALA A 598 11.89 -19.44 -7.74
N PRO A 599 10.79 -19.15 -7.01
CA PRO A 599 10.61 -19.60 -5.64
C PRO A 599 10.15 -21.07 -5.56
N ALA A 600 10.50 -21.76 -4.46
CA ALA A 600 9.97 -23.08 -4.14
C ALA A 600 8.59 -22.96 -3.48
N ARG A 601 7.53 -22.93 -4.30
CA ARG A 601 6.14 -22.77 -3.80
C ARG A 601 5.27 -23.97 -4.11
N SER A 602 5.16 -24.31 -5.38
CA SER A 602 4.36 -25.45 -5.86
C SER A 602 5.11 -26.16 -6.98
N ARG A 603 4.56 -27.29 -7.41
CA ARG A 603 5.07 -28.07 -8.54
C ARG A 603 4.23 -27.83 -9.78
N PRO A 604 4.82 -27.95 -10.98
CA PRO A 604 6.25 -27.90 -11.30
C PRO A 604 6.91 -26.55 -10.97
N GLY A 605 8.24 -26.50 -10.96
CA GLY A 605 8.99 -25.28 -10.66
C GLY A 605 8.87 -24.21 -11.76
N GLY A 606 8.87 -22.93 -11.38
CA GLY A 606 9.05 -21.82 -12.32
C GLY A 606 10.52 -21.67 -12.77
N ALA A 607 10.76 -20.98 -13.88
CA ALA A 607 12.11 -20.71 -14.38
C ALA A 607 12.75 -19.50 -13.67
N GLY A 608 14.09 -19.51 -13.53
CA GLY A 608 14.84 -18.33 -13.14
C GLY A 608 14.61 -17.13 -14.07
N GLY A 609 14.89 -15.93 -13.58
CA GLY A 609 14.63 -14.65 -14.24
C GLY A 609 15.85 -14.02 -14.93
N SER A 610 15.83 -12.70 -15.13
CA SER A 610 16.94 -11.95 -15.75
C SER A 610 17.60 -10.97 -14.78
N LEU A 611 18.94 -10.97 -14.72
CA LEU A 611 19.75 -10.00 -14.01
C LEU A 611 20.73 -9.32 -14.97
N TRP A 612 20.66 -8.00 -15.11
CA TRP A 612 21.60 -7.22 -15.91
C TRP A 612 22.28 -6.16 -15.04
N LEU A 613 23.56 -6.38 -14.69
CA LEU A 613 24.39 -5.46 -13.93
C LEU A 613 25.43 -4.80 -14.82
N THR A 614 25.48 -3.46 -14.81
CA THR A 614 26.59 -2.68 -15.34
C THR A 614 27.22 -1.91 -14.18
N THR A 615 28.52 -2.09 -13.92
CA THR A 615 29.21 -1.45 -12.80
C THR A 615 30.66 -1.10 -13.10
N GLY A 616 31.22 -0.07 -12.45
CA GLY A 616 32.66 0.24 -12.51
C GLY A 616 33.52 -0.96 -12.11
N THR A 617 33.38 -1.40 -10.87
CA THR A 617 34.11 -2.52 -10.27
C THR A 617 33.16 -3.41 -9.48
N LEU A 618 33.35 -4.73 -9.52
CA LEU A 618 32.60 -5.69 -8.70
C LEU A 618 33.51 -6.34 -7.64
N GLU A 619 33.06 -6.35 -6.39
CA GLU A 619 33.77 -6.97 -5.27
C GLU A 619 32.82 -7.54 -4.22
N GLY A 620 33.38 -8.21 -3.20
CA GLY A 620 32.62 -8.88 -2.14
C GLY A 620 32.64 -10.40 -2.28
N THR A 621 31.94 -11.07 -1.35
CA THR A 621 31.90 -12.54 -1.23
C THR A 621 30.48 -13.11 -1.22
N GLY A 622 29.49 -12.28 -1.54
CA GLY A 622 28.08 -12.64 -1.63
C GLY A 622 27.73 -13.29 -2.97
N ALA A 623 26.46 -13.22 -3.35
CA ALA A 623 25.95 -13.91 -4.53
C ALA A 623 25.06 -13.03 -5.44
N ILE A 624 25.16 -13.28 -6.74
CA ILE A 624 24.26 -12.81 -7.79
C ILE A 624 23.64 -14.06 -8.44
N ASP A 625 22.33 -14.27 -8.27
CA ASP A 625 21.71 -15.55 -8.68
C ASP A 625 20.35 -15.41 -9.38
N ALA A 626 20.26 -15.94 -10.60
CA ALA A 626 19.03 -16.05 -11.37
C ALA A 626 18.61 -17.52 -11.55
N GLY A 627 18.91 -18.39 -10.59
CA GLY A 627 18.55 -19.81 -10.64
C GLY A 627 17.09 -20.14 -10.28
N CYS A 628 16.83 -21.41 -10.01
CA CYS A 628 15.56 -21.91 -9.49
C CYS A 628 15.78 -22.59 -8.12
N ALA A 629 14.73 -22.64 -7.29
CA ALA A 629 14.75 -23.38 -6.04
C ALA A 629 14.91 -24.91 -6.25
N MET A 630 15.52 -25.60 -5.29
CA MET A 630 15.96 -26.98 -5.45
C MET A 630 14.87 -28.02 -5.13
N ASP A 631 13.89 -27.68 -4.28
CA ASP A 631 12.98 -28.69 -3.70
C ASP A 631 11.68 -28.89 -4.48
N VAL A 632 11.62 -28.46 -5.73
CA VAL A 632 10.42 -28.54 -6.58
C VAL A 632 10.64 -29.45 -7.77
N SER A 633 9.76 -30.44 -7.94
CA SER A 633 9.79 -31.41 -9.03
C SER A 633 8.60 -31.27 -9.97
N PRO A 634 8.80 -31.25 -11.30
CA PRO A 634 10.09 -31.07 -11.98
C PRO A 634 10.75 -29.72 -11.70
N GLY A 635 12.08 -29.69 -11.81
CA GLY A 635 12.91 -28.51 -11.52
C GLY A 635 12.82 -27.47 -12.63
N GLY A 636 12.67 -26.20 -12.25
CA GLY A 636 12.65 -25.09 -13.22
C GLY A 636 13.97 -24.87 -13.94
N GLY A 637 13.91 -24.35 -15.16
CA GLY A 637 15.11 -23.98 -15.91
C GLY A 637 15.82 -22.78 -15.28
N GLY A 638 17.15 -22.72 -15.41
CA GLY A 638 17.93 -21.56 -14.96
C GLY A 638 17.61 -20.28 -15.73
N GLY A 639 17.91 -19.13 -15.14
CA GLY A 639 17.66 -17.80 -15.73
C GLY A 639 18.83 -17.25 -16.56
N ARG A 640 18.95 -15.92 -16.63
CA ARG A 640 20.03 -15.23 -17.34
C ARG A 640 20.66 -14.16 -16.45
N VAL A 641 21.99 -14.16 -16.39
CA VAL A 641 22.76 -13.10 -15.72
C VAL A 641 23.72 -12.48 -16.72
N ALA A 642 23.82 -11.16 -16.76
CA ALA A 642 24.84 -10.43 -17.51
C ALA A 642 25.50 -9.38 -16.61
N VAL A 643 26.83 -9.40 -16.53
CA VAL A 643 27.64 -8.45 -15.75
C VAL A 643 28.65 -7.77 -16.66
N TYR A 644 28.62 -6.45 -16.66
CA TYR A 644 29.50 -5.58 -17.43
C TYR A 644 30.35 -4.74 -16.48
N LEU A 645 31.67 -4.85 -16.60
CA LEU A 645 32.61 -3.99 -15.88
C LEU A 645 33.04 -2.84 -16.78
N THR A 646 32.92 -1.61 -16.29
CA THR A 646 33.34 -0.40 -17.03
C THR A 646 34.74 0.06 -16.63
N ASP A 647 35.21 -0.30 -15.44
CA ASP A 647 36.49 0.15 -14.87
C ASP A 647 37.37 -0.96 -14.28
N SER A 648 37.06 -2.23 -14.57
CA SER A 648 37.81 -3.40 -14.09
C SER A 648 37.85 -4.56 -15.09
N ASP A 649 38.86 -5.41 -14.94
CA ASP A 649 38.99 -6.71 -15.63
C ASP A 649 38.83 -7.91 -14.67
N SER A 650 38.49 -7.65 -13.41
CA SER A 650 38.22 -8.65 -12.37
C SER A 650 36.78 -8.56 -11.88
N PHE A 651 36.09 -9.72 -11.84
CA PHE A 651 34.76 -9.88 -11.24
C PHE A 651 34.83 -10.17 -9.73
N GLY A 652 36.03 -10.19 -9.14
CA GLY A 652 36.23 -10.46 -7.72
C GLY A 652 35.86 -11.90 -7.33
N SER A 653 35.34 -12.05 -6.11
CA SER A 653 34.96 -13.35 -5.52
C SER A 653 33.44 -13.51 -5.37
N VAL A 654 32.65 -12.65 -6.00
CA VAL A 654 31.18 -12.72 -5.97
C VAL A 654 30.75 -13.99 -6.71
N ALA A 655 29.91 -14.82 -6.08
CA ALA A 655 29.37 -16.01 -6.71
C ALA A 655 28.27 -15.62 -7.70
N ILE A 656 28.45 -15.90 -8.99
CA ILE A 656 27.47 -15.55 -10.04
C ILE A 656 26.90 -16.83 -10.64
N SER A 657 25.57 -17.01 -10.60
CA SER A 657 24.93 -18.25 -11.09
C SER A 657 23.57 -18.04 -11.73
N ALA A 658 23.18 -19.03 -12.55
CA ALA A 658 21.86 -19.12 -13.17
C ALA A 658 21.45 -20.60 -13.29
N ARG A 659 21.49 -21.37 -12.19
CA ARG A 659 21.35 -22.83 -12.24
C ARG A 659 19.90 -23.29 -12.37
N GLY A 660 19.68 -24.44 -13.01
CA GLY A 660 18.38 -25.11 -12.99
C GLY A 660 18.06 -25.72 -11.62
N GLY A 661 16.78 -26.00 -11.39
CA GLY A 661 16.28 -26.71 -10.21
C GLY A 661 16.75 -28.16 -10.20
N ASN A 662 17.03 -28.69 -9.01
CA ASN A 662 17.57 -30.03 -8.78
C ASN A 662 16.71 -30.75 -7.74
N PRO A 663 15.51 -31.21 -8.11
CA PRO A 663 14.70 -31.99 -7.19
C PRO A 663 15.32 -33.36 -6.94
N ALA A 664 15.16 -33.87 -5.72
CA ALA A 664 15.63 -35.21 -5.35
C ALA A 664 15.05 -36.35 -6.23
N SER A 665 13.98 -36.09 -6.97
CA SER A 665 13.32 -37.01 -7.91
C SER A 665 14.07 -37.22 -9.24
N GLY A 666 15.11 -36.42 -9.54
CA GLY A 666 15.95 -36.56 -10.74
C GLY A 666 15.41 -35.85 -11.99
N TYR A 667 14.34 -35.05 -11.87
CA TYR A 667 13.79 -34.24 -12.96
C TYR A 667 14.40 -32.84 -12.98
N ASP A 668 15.71 -32.78 -13.11
CA ASP A 668 16.49 -31.55 -13.07
C ASP A 668 16.21 -30.64 -14.27
N GLY A 669 16.13 -29.34 -14.01
CA GLY A 669 16.17 -28.31 -15.03
C GLY A 669 17.60 -28.07 -15.52
N ALA A 670 17.75 -27.66 -16.77
CA ALA A 670 19.03 -27.25 -17.32
C ALA A 670 19.48 -25.90 -16.76
N ALA A 671 20.80 -25.69 -16.76
CA ALA A 671 21.40 -24.41 -16.41
C ALA A 671 20.98 -23.31 -17.40
N GLY A 672 20.93 -22.09 -16.88
CA GLY A 672 20.84 -20.87 -17.63
C GLY A 672 22.22 -20.37 -18.06
N THR A 673 22.29 -19.07 -18.37
CA THR A 673 23.51 -18.44 -18.91
C THR A 673 24.01 -17.31 -18.03
N VAL A 674 25.32 -17.23 -17.84
CA VAL A 674 26.01 -16.10 -17.18
C VAL A 674 26.96 -15.45 -18.19
N TYR A 675 26.71 -14.19 -18.57
CA TYR A 675 27.59 -13.40 -19.43
C TYR A 675 28.45 -12.43 -18.60
N LEU A 676 29.77 -12.49 -18.79
CA LEU A 676 30.76 -11.72 -18.05
C LEU A 676 31.62 -10.92 -19.04
N GLN A 677 31.43 -9.60 -19.09
CA GLN A 677 32.22 -8.71 -19.94
C GLN A 677 33.13 -7.81 -19.09
N ARG A 678 34.44 -7.96 -19.28
CA ARG A 678 35.45 -7.09 -18.70
C ARG A 678 35.53 -5.76 -19.46
N LYS A 679 36.17 -4.75 -18.85
CA LYS A 679 36.50 -3.51 -19.55
C LYS A 679 37.31 -3.78 -20.82
N SER A 680 38.30 -4.68 -20.74
CA SER A 680 39.22 -4.99 -21.84
C SER A 680 38.61 -5.79 -22.99
N ASP A 681 37.44 -6.42 -22.80
CA ASP A 681 36.85 -7.34 -23.78
C ASP A 681 36.24 -6.62 -25.00
N GLY A 682 35.87 -5.34 -24.86
CA GLY A 682 35.11 -4.61 -25.87
C GLY A 682 33.66 -5.08 -26.00
N GLU A 683 32.85 -4.39 -26.81
CA GLU A 683 31.42 -4.70 -26.95
C GLU A 683 31.21 -6.14 -27.49
N GLY A 684 30.41 -6.93 -26.74
CA GLY A 684 30.09 -8.31 -27.09
C GLY A 684 31.25 -9.31 -26.94
N GLY A 685 32.41 -8.87 -26.43
CA GLY A 685 33.63 -9.69 -26.32
C GLY A 685 33.75 -10.56 -25.07
N GLY A 686 32.74 -10.55 -24.20
CA GLY A 686 32.76 -11.24 -22.91
C GLY A 686 32.69 -12.76 -23.00
N GLU A 687 32.66 -13.42 -21.85
CA GLU A 687 32.52 -14.86 -21.71
C GLU A 687 31.09 -15.24 -21.30
N ILE A 688 30.48 -16.17 -22.01
CA ILE A 688 29.22 -16.84 -21.67
C ILE A 688 29.56 -18.14 -20.97
N VAL A 689 29.19 -18.26 -19.71
CA VAL A 689 29.38 -19.45 -18.88
C VAL A 689 28.03 -20.16 -18.73
N VAL A 690 28.02 -21.46 -19.02
CA VAL A 690 26.92 -22.37 -18.66
C VAL A 690 27.50 -23.37 -17.67
N ASN A 691 26.99 -23.32 -16.44
CA ASN A 691 27.47 -24.12 -15.33
C ASN A 691 26.29 -24.73 -14.57
N ASN A 692 26.19 -26.07 -14.57
CA ASN A 692 25.14 -26.77 -13.84
C ASN A 692 25.60 -27.36 -12.49
N ALA A 693 26.82 -27.04 -12.05
CA ALA A 693 27.38 -27.41 -10.75
C ALA A 693 27.34 -28.92 -10.44
N GLY A 694 27.57 -29.75 -11.47
CA GLY A 694 27.57 -31.20 -11.33
C GLY A 694 26.17 -31.82 -11.27
N ARG A 695 25.13 -31.03 -11.52
CA ARG A 695 23.73 -31.50 -11.62
C ARG A 695 23.51 -32.03 -13.02
N THR A 696 22.90 -33.19 -13.16
CA THR A 696 22.62 -33.77 -14.47
C THR A 696 21.19 -33.36 -14.84
N PRO A 697 20.99 -32.48 -15.84
CA PRO A 697 19.65 -32.14 -16.30
C PRO A 697 18.88 -33.42 -16.64
N SER A 698 17.56 -33.39 -16.48
CA SER A 698 16.71 -34.45 -16.99
C SER A 698 16.96 -34.67 -18.49
N THR A 699 16.77 -35.92 -18.95
CA THR A 699 17.13 -36.33 -20.31
C THR A 699 16.57 -35.36 -21.35
N ASN A 700 17.45 -34.83 -22.22
CA ASN A 700 17.13 -33.86 -23.27
C ASN A 700 16.89 -32.41 -22.84
N MET A 701 17.03 -32.05 -21.56
CA MET A 701 16.95 -30.65 -21.15
C MET A 701 18.28 -29.93 -21.37
N VAL A 702 18.22 -28.80 -22.08
CA VAL A 702 19.40 -28.05 -22.49
C VAL A 702 19.27 -26.55 -22.26
N THR A 703 20.40 -25.86 -22.32
CA THR A 703 20.48 -24.44 -22.63
C THR A 703 20.54 -24.28 -24.15
N HIS A 704 19.70 -23.45 -24.78
CA HIS A 704 19.87 -23.20 -26.22
C HIS A 704 20.83 -22.05 -26.53
N LEU A 705 21.63 -22.25 -27.58
CA LEU A 705 22.59 -21.27 -28.09
C LEU A 705 22.50 -21.15 -29.64
N PRO A 706 22.16 -19.98 -30.21
CA PRO A 706 21.54 -18.85 -29.53
C PRO A 706 20.15 -19.22 -28.97
N PRO A 707 19.56 -18.36 -28.12
CA PRO A 707 18.18 -18.54 -27.65
C PRO A 707 17.20 -18.69 -28.81
N ALA A 708 16.20 -19.55 -28.67
CA ALA A 708 15.29 -19.89 -29.77
C ALA A 708 14.17 -18.86 -29.99
N PHE A 709 13.78 -18.09 -28.97
CA PHE A 709 12.64 -17.16 -29.03
C PHE A 709 12.88 -15.85 -28.26
N GLY A 710 12.02 -14.86 -28.51
CA GLY A 710 11.97 -13.58 -27.79
C GLY A 710 12.83 -12.48 -28.42
N PRO A 711 12.94 -11.29 -27.79
CA PRO A 711 13.85 -10.24 -28.22
C PRO A 711 15.30 -10.70 -27.98
N CYS A 712 15.86 -11.43 -28.94
CA CYS A 712 17.25 -11.85 -28.97
C CYS A 712 17.88 -11.42 -30.29
N THR A 713 18.63 -10.32 -30.26
CA THR A 713 19.47 -9.83 -31.37
C THR A 713 20.95 -9.97 -31.01
N ASP A 714 21.29 -11.03 -30.27
CA ASP A 714 22.65 -11.25 -29.81
C ASP A 714 23.55 -11.61 -30.99
N ASP A 715 24.52 -10.73 -31.25
CA ASP A 715 25.69 -11.09 -32.02
C ASP A 715 26.70 -11.75 -31.08
N LEU A 716 26.79 -13.08 -31.16
CA LEU A 716 27.71 -13.87 -30.36
C LEU A 716 29.10 -13.98 -30.98
N SER A 717 29.35 -13.36 -32.15
CA SER A 717 30.56 -13.57 -32.94
C SER A 717 31.86 -13.15 -32.23
N ASN A 718 31.75 -12.28 -31.22
CA ASN A 718 32.85 -11.85 -30.36
C ASN A 718 32.87 -12.56 -28.99
N ALA A 719 31.81 -13.27 -28.62
CA ALA A 719 31.67 -13.90 -27.31
C ALA A 719 32.47 -15.21 -27.22
N ARG A 720 33.06 -15.47 -26.05
CA ARG A 720 33.65 -16.76 -25.71
C ARG A 720 32.62 -17.60 -24.97
N VAL A 721 32.61 -18.91 -25.18
CA VAL A 721 31.66 -19.81 -24.51
C VAL A 721 32.42 -20.80 -23.62
N ARG A 722 31.96 -21.00 -22.39
CA ARG A 722 32.51 -21.97 -21.45
C ARG A 722 31.41 -22.86 -20.88
N LEU A 723 31.52 -24.15 -21.13
CA LEU A 723 30.60 -25.18 -20.63
C LEU A 723 31.31 -25.97 -19.54
N GLU A 724 30.73 -26.00 -18.35
CA GLU A 724 31.34 -26.63 -17.19
C GLU A 724 30.32 -27.32 -16.27
N SER A 725 30.79 -28.35 -15.56
CA SER A 725 30.08 -29.03 -14.47
C SER A 725 28.68 -29.52 -14.87
N ASN A 726 28.62 -30.49 -15.79
CA ASN A 726 27.40 -31.08 -16.35
C ASN A 726 26.51 -30.09 -17.13
N ALA A 727 27.11 -29.10 -17.80
CA ALA A 727 26.37 -28.23 -18.70
C ALA A 727 25.96 -28.99 -19.97
N VAL A 728 24.69 -28.86 -20.38
CA VAL A 728 24.19 -29.42 -21.65
C VAL A 728 23.65 -28.29 -22.50
N VAL A 729 24.29 -28.04 -23.65
CA VAL A 729 23.94 -26.94 -24.56
C VAL A 729 23.57 -27.50 -25.91
N ALA A 730 22.50 -26.99 -26.53
CA ALA A 730 22.15 -27.34 -27.90
C ALA A 730 22.07 -26.12 -28.81
N LEU A 731 22.52 -26.29 -30.05
CA LEU A 731 22.34 -25.28 -31.08
C LEU A 731 20.91 -25.29 -31.60
N THR A 732 20.38 -24.10 -31.87
CA THR A 732 19.06 -23.88 -32.50
C THR A 732 19.17 -23.36 -33.92
N SER A 733 20.36 -22.90 -34.30
CA SER A 733 20.68 -22.35 -35.60
C SER A 733 22.20 -22.34 -35.80
N ASP A 734 22.64 -22.10 -37.03
CA ASP A 734 24.04 -21.79 -37.32
C ASP A 734 24.48 -20.59 -36.48
N CYS A 735 25.59 -20.75 -35.75
CA CYS A 735 26.09 -19.72 -34.85
C CYS A 735 27.57 -19.44 -35.10
N THR A 736 27.99 -18.20 -34.85
CA THR A 736 29.40 -17.81 -34.85
C THR A 736 29.77 -17.32 -33.47
N ILE A 737 30.89 -17.81 -32.93
CA ILE A 737 31.46 -17.39 -31.64
C ILE A 737 32.95 -17.10 -31.78
N ARG A 738 33.51 -16.36 -30.82
CA ARG A 738 34.96 -16.10 -30.78
C ARG A 738 35.72 -17.36 -30.40
N ASP A 739 35.35 -17.99 -29.31
CA ASP A 739 35.99 -19.21 -28.82
C ASP A 739 35.02 -20.05 -27.99
N ILE A 740 35.35 -21.32 -27.77
CA ILE A 740 34.58 -22.23 -26.90
C ILE A 740 35.52 -23.00 -25.97
N SER A 741 35.02 -23.47 -24.85
CA SER A 741 35.70 -24.41 -23.96
C SER A 741 34.63 -25.31 -23.34
N ILE A 742 34.88 -26.62 -23.28
CA ILE A 742 33.94 -27.62 -22.79
C ILE A 742 34.72 -28.55 -21.88
N ASP A 743 34.30 -28.68 -20.63
CA ASP A 743 34.91 -29.65 -19.71
C ASP A 743 34.48 -31.10 -20.02
N SER A 744 35.15 -32.07 -19.40
CA SER A 744 34.90 -33.50 -19.64
C SER A 744 33.53 -34.01 -19.17
N THR A 745 32.74 -33.17 -18.50
CA THR A 745 31.44 -33.52 -17.94
C THR A 745 30.29 -32.86 -18.69
N SER A 746 30.61 -31.93 -19.59
CA SER A 746 29.66 -31.11 -20.32
C SER A 746 29.47 -31.60 -21.76
N LEU A 747 28.33 -31.27 -22.35
CA LEU A 747 27.89 -31.78 -23.64
C LEU A 747 27.40 -30.64 -24.54
N LEU A 748 27.84 -30.66 -25.81
CA LEU A 748 27.34 -29.76 -26.85
C LEU A 748 26.60 -30.55 -27.94
N TRP A 749 25.31 -30.29 -28.10
CA TRP A 749 24.50 -30.84 -29.20
C TRP A 749 24.47 -29.87 -30.38
N LEU A 750 24.96 -30.33 -31.54
CA LEU A 750 24.98 -29.51 -32.74
C LEU A 750 23.64 -29.51 -33.47
N ARG A 751 22.80 -30.55 -33.29
CA ARG A 751 21.44 -30.64 -33.86
C ARG A 751 21.37 -30.38 -35.37
N GLY A 752 22.41 -30.77 -36.12
CA GLY A 752 22.50 -30.50 -37.56
C GLY A 752 23.02 -29.12 -37.96
N HIS A 753 23.36 -28.24 -37.00
CA HIS A 753 23.84 -26.88 -37.26
C HIS A 753 25.37 -26.77 -37.34
N THR A 754 25.84 -25.67 -37.92
CA THR A 754 27.26 -25.32 -37.99
C THR A 754 27.64 -24.33 -36.89
N LEU A 755 28.59 -24.71 -36.05
CA LEU A 755 29.26 -23.79 -35.12
C LEU A 755 30.53 -23.24 -35.76
N ARG A 756 30.53 -21.96 -36.12
CA ARG A 756 31.72 -21.26 -36.60
C ARG A 756 32.45 -20.68 -35.42
N VAL A 757 33.75 -20.93 -35.32
CA VAL A 757 34.54 -20.38 -34.23
C VAL A 757 35.72 -19.60 -34.77
N ARG A 758 35.90 -18.39 -34.25
CA ARG A 758 36.87 -17.39 -34.68
C ARG A 758 38.03 -17.34 -33.69
N SER A 759 38.69 -18.48 -33.48
CA SER A 759 39.91 -18.56 -32.66
C SER A 759 41.09 -19.05 -33.50
N ALA A 760 42.24 -18.39 -33.36
CA ALA A 760 43.49 -18.78 -34.03
C ALA A 760 44.24 -19.89 -33.26
N LYS A 761 43.90 -20.12 -31.99
CA LYS A 761 44.52 -21.16 -31.15
C LYS A 761 43.47 -21.72 -30.20
N HIS A 762 43.31 -23.04 -30.16
CA HIS A 762 42.24 -23.66 -29.38
C HIS A 762 42.67 -25.00 -28.74
N PRO A 763 42.41 -25.22 -27.44
CA PRO A 763 42.59 -26.51 -26.78
C PRO A 763 41.37 -27.43 -26.97
N LEU A 764 41.56 -28.68 -27.41
CA LEU A 764 40.45 -29.64 -27.62
C LEU A 764 40.05 -30.48 -26.40
N ALA A 765 40.70 -30.31 -25.25
CA ALA A 765 40.49 -31.18 -24.09
C ALA A 765 39.02 -31.11 -23.61
N GLY A 766 38.33 -32.26 -23.58
CA GLY A 766 36.97 -32.38 -23.03
C GLY A 766 35.81 -32.17 -24.02
N MET A 767 36.06 -31.89 -25.31
CA MET A 767 34.98 -31.67 -26.27
C MET A 767 34.23 -32.97 -26.63
N VAL A 768 33.08 -33.20 -26.00
CA VAL A 768 32.07 -34.16 -26.46
C VAL A 768 30.97 -33.39 -27.17
N TRP A 769 30.75 -33.68 -28.46
CA TRP A 769 29.61 -33.18 -29.20
C TRP A 769 28.90 -34.31 -29.92
N GLU A 770 27.59 -34.18 -30.07
CA GLU A 770 26.75 -35.19 -30.72
C GLU A 770 25.84 -34.53 -31.76
N ASP A 771 25.33 -35.37 -32.67
CA ASP A 771 24.21 -35.10 -33.58
C ASP A 771 24.50 -34.19 -34.81
N GLY A 772 24.56 -34.81 -36.01
CA GLY A 772 24.27 -34.26 -37.34
C GLY A 772 24.99 -33.00 -37.88
N GLY A 773 25.72 -32.24 -37.06
CA GLY A 773 26.29 -30.92 -37.41
C GLY A 773 27.83 -30.91 -37.52
N LYS A 774 28.42 -29.70 -37.59
CA LYS A 774 29.88 -29.54 -37.68
C LYS A 774 30.41 -28.29 -36.98
N ILE A 775 31.65 -28.36 -36.49
CA ILE A 775 32.40 -27.21 -35.97
C ILE A 775 33.40 -26.76 -37.03
N VAL A 776 33.44 -25.47 -37.33
CA VAL A 776 34.31 -24.86 -38.36
C VAL A 776 35.18 -23.78 -37.72
N TRP A 777 36.49 -24.00 -37.69
CA TRP A 777 37.46 -22.96 -37.31
C TRP A 777 37.67 -22.02 -38.51
N THR A 778 37.38 -20.74 -38.34
CA THR A 778 37.30 -19.77 -39.44
C THR A 778 38.55 -18.91 -39.60
N MET A 779 39.49 -18.95 -38.66
CA MET A 779 40.75 -18.22 -38.75
C MET A 779 41.79 -19.00 -39.57
N SER A 780 42.43 -18.33 -40.53
CA SER A 780 43.57 -18.90 -41.25
C SER A 780 44.74 -19.15 -40.29
N GLY A 781 45.41 -20.30 -40.43
CA GLY A 781 46.52 -20.69 -39.55
C GLY A 781 46.09 -21.13 -38.14
N THR A 782 44.83 -21.55 -37.94
CA THR A 782 44.35 -22.05 -36.65
C THR A 782 45.19 -23.23 -36.16
N VAL A 783 45.75 -23.12 -34.95
CA VAL A 783 46.49 -24.21 -34.29
C VAL A 783 45.59 -24.88 -33.27
N VAL A 784 45.31 -26.16 -33.50
CA VAL A 784 44.51 -27.00 -32.61
C VAL A 784 45.43 -27.81 -31.72
N MET A 785 45.38 -27.58 -30.41
CA MET A 785 46.23 -28.26 -29.43
C MET A 785 45.49 -29.49 -28.89
N VAL A 786 45.91 -30.67 -29.34
CA VAL A 786 45.49 -31.97 -28.80
C VAL A 786 46.37 -32.27 -27.58
N ARG A 787 45.77 -32.49 -26.41
CA ARG A 787 46.48 -32.98 -25.22
C ARG A 787 46.12 -34.42 -24.94
#